data_AF-A0A5N5WKK4-F1
#
_entry.id   AF-A0A5N5WKK4-F1
#
_cell.length_a   1.000
_cell.length_b   1.000
_cell.length_c   1.000
_cell.angle_alpha   90.00
_cell.angle_beta   90.00
_cell.angle_gamma   90.00
#
_symmetry.space_group_name_H-M   'P 1'
#
loop_
_entity.id
_entity.type
_entity.pdbx_description
1 polymer ?
#
loop_
_entity_poly.entity_id
_entity_poly.type
_entity_poly.pdbx_seq_one_letter_code
_entity_poly.pdbx_strand_id
1 'polypeptide(L)'
;MDLNGEAGAKRKRSSVAPAERPVKHLKPENSALTPGDSTPANGTVYDVEDEDDAGPLIPIGPAQADSPEWQATIEEVVKSVVSIHFCQTCSFDTDLSMSSQATGFVVDAERGYILTNRHVVCPGPFWGYCIFDNHEECDVRPVYRDPVHDFGILKFDPKAIRYMNLTELKLQPDAARVGSEIRVVGNDAGEKLSILSGVISRLDRNAPEYGEGYSDFNTNYIQAAAAASGGSSGSPVVNIDGHAIALQAGGRADGAATDYFLPLDRPLRALECVRRREPVTRGTIQTQWILKPFDECRRLGLTPEWEATVRKAAPTETSMLVAEIILPEGPADGKLEEGDVLLQVNGELLTQFIRLDDILDSSVGQTVRLLVQRGGQDVEIECQVGDLHAITPDRFVTVAGGTFHNLSYQQSRLYAIATRGVYVCEAAGSFKLENTLSGWLIDSVDKRPTRNLDEFVEVMKTIPDRSRVVISYRHIRDLHTRGTSIVYIDRHWHPKMRLAVRNDETGLWDFSDLADSLPALPPVPRKADFIQLDGVSQPAASEIVRSFVRVSCTMPLKLDGFPQAKKTGFGLVIDAEKGLVVVSRAIVPYDLCDINITVADSIIVNAKVVFLHPLQNYTVVQYDPSLVQAPVQSAKLSTEYIKQGQDTIFVGFNQNFRIVVAKTAVTDITTVSIPANASAPRYRAINLDAVTVDTGLSGQCSNGVLVGEDGVVQALWLNYLGERTPSSHKDVEYHLGFATPSLLPVISKIQQGEMPELRILNMESYVVQMSQARIMGVSEEWIEKVTQANPARHQLFMVRKVDCPPAGFDNTADSFQEGDIILTLDGQLITRVSELDVMYDKEFLEALIVRNGQEMRIQVPTVPTADLETDRSVVFCGAVLQKPHHAVRQQISKLHSEVYVSARSRGSPSYQYGLSPTNFITAVNGVPTLNLDRFVKEVSKIPDNTYFRLRAVTFDNVPWVVTMKKNDHYFPMSEYIKDPSQPCGWRTVSHDKSKYKDGIAPDAANLNPDAMDEGYDGVSDVEPEME
;
A
#
# COMPACT_ATOMS: atom_id res chain seq x y z
N MET A 1 -34.01 11.57 -54.16
CA MET A 1 -35.26 11.08 -54.75
C MET A 1 -36.31 11.11 -53.63
N ASP A 2 -37.05 12.22 -53.51
CA ASP A 2 -38.52 12.30 -53.63
C ASP A 2 -39.32 11.00 -53.34
N LEU A 3 -40.40 10.93 -52.55
CA LEU A 3 -41.37 11.95 -52.10
C LEU A 3 -42.39 11.29 -51.12
N ASN A 4 -43.10 12.14 -50.36
CA ASN A 4 -44.46 12.01 -49.77
C ASN A 4 -44.66 11.17 -48.49
N GLY A 5 -45.44 11.58 -47.48
CA GLY A 5 -46.34 12.74 -47.29
C GLY A 5 -47.26 12.51 -46.07
N GLU A 6 -47.54 13.60 -45.35
CA GLU A 6 -48.64 14.00 -44.42
C GLU A 6 -49.88 13.08 -44.23
N ALA A 7 -50.75 13.18 -43.21
CA ALA A 7 -50.85 13.77 -41.86
C ALA A 7 -52.28 13.45 -41.31
N GLY A 8 -52.46 13.39 -39.98
CA GLY A 8 -53.75 13.52 -39.25
C GLY A 8 -54.40 12.20 -38.77
N ALA A 9 -55.04 12.07 -37.59
CA ALA A 9 -55.37 12.98 -36.51
C ALA A 9 -55.67 12.19 -35.20
N LYS A 10 -55.56 12.89 -34.07
CA LYS A 10 -55.65 12.45 -32.66
C LYS A 10 -56.94 11.71 -32.25
N ARG A 11 -56.83 10.70 -31.38
CA ARG A 11 -57.75 10.43 -30.25
C ARG A 11 -57.04 9.73 -29.07
N LYS A 12 -57.42 10.15 -27.84
CA LYS A 12 -56.81 9.92 -26.51
C LYS A 12 -57.01 8.52 -25.90
N ARG A 13 -56.17 8.26 -24.85
CA ARG A 13 -56.18 7.22 -23.78
C ARG A 13 -55.21 6.05 -24.05
N SER A 14 -54.41 5.53 -23.12
CA SER A 14 -54.09 5.81 -21.72
C SER A 14 -52.83 4.99 -21.35
N SER A 15 -52.06 5.48 -20.38
CA SER A 15 -50.84 4.93 -19.80
C SER A 15 -51.03 3.62 -19.04
N VAL A 16 -50.15 2.61 -19.27
CA VAL A 16 -49.40 1.84 -18.25
C VAL A 16 -48.22 1.14 -18.97
N ALA A 17 -46.98 1.39 -18.53
CA ALA A 17 -45.79 0.59 -18.83
C ALA A 17 -45.29 -0.04 -17.50
N PRO A 18 -44.74 -1.26 -17.51
CA PRO A 18 -44.18 -1.90 -16.32
C PRO A 18 -42.85 -1.26 -15.93
N ALA A 19 -42.66 -1.04 -14.62
CA ALA A 19 -41.52 -0.36 -14.04
C ALA A 19 -40.24 -1.22 -14.09
N GLU A 20 -39.23 -0.71 -14.81
CA GLU A 20 -37.83 -1.11 -14.66
C GLU A 20 -37.23 -0.46 -13.39
N ARG A 21 -36.32 -1.19 -12.74
CA ARG A 21 -35.58 -0.79 -11.52
C ARG A 21 -34.68 0.44 -11.80
N PRO A 22 -34.58 1.42 -10.88
CA PRO A 22 -33.71 2.58 -11.07
C PRO A 22 -32.25 2.27 -10.70
N VAL A 23 -31.35 2.60 -11.63
CA VAL A 23 -29.89 2.70 -11.48
C VAL A 23 -29.55 3.94 -10.65
N LYS A 24 -28.59 3.83 -9.71
CA LYS A 24 -28.10 4.95 -8.89
C LYS A 24 -27.32 5.94 -9.78
N HIS A 25 -27.68 7.22 -9.66
CA HIS A 25 -27.09 8.34 -10.39
C HIS A 25 -25.75 8.80 -9.80
N LEU A 26 -24.70 8.86 -10.62
CA LEU A 26 -23.52 9.70 -10.43
C LEU A 26 -23.82 11.10 -11.01
N LYS A 27 -23.45 12.17 -10.28
CA LYS A 27 -23.55 13.57 -10.73
C LYS A 27 -22.22 14.02 -11.39
N PRO A 28 -22.26 14.92 -12.39
CA PRO A 28 -21.07 15.40 -13.10
C PRO A 28 -20.43 16.64 -12.45
N GLU A 29 -19.09 16.70 -12.52
CA GLU A 29 -18.24 17.86 -12.18
C GLU A 29 -18.38 19.01 -13.19
N ASN A 30 -18.18 20.25 -12.73
CA ASN A 30 -18.07 21.45 -13.57
C ASN A 30 -16.83 22.26 -13.19
N SER A 31 -16.03 22.58 -14.21
CA SER A 31 -14.77 23.33 -14.20
C SER A 31 -14.92 24.86 -14.14
N ALA A 32 -13.99 25.56 -13.47
CA ALA A 32 -13.26 26.74 -13.99
C ALA A 32 -12.25 27.31 -12.96
N LEU A 33 -11.02 27.60 -13.43
CA LEU A 33 -9.91 28.24 -12.69
C LEU A 33 -9.83 29.75 -12.98
N THR A 34 -9.37 30.57 -12.02
CA THR A 34 -8.58 31.80 -12.28
C THR A 34 -7.65 32.16 -11.10
N PRO A 35 -6.51 32.86 -11.32
CA PRO A 35 -5.34 32.89 -10.42
C PRO A 35 -5.07 34.23 -9.71
N GLY A 36 -4.35 34.22 -8.57
CA GLY A 36 -3.67 35.41 -8.03
C GLY A 36 -3.22 35.36 -6.55
N ASP A 37 -1.92 35.61 -6.34
CA ASP A 37 -1.23 36.14 -5.15
C ASP A 37 -0.92 35.28 -3.89
N SER A 38 0.29 34.70 -3.95
CA SER A 38 1.39 34.62 -2.97
C SER A 38 1.28 35.36 -1.61
N THR A 39 1.55 34.66 -0.50
CA THR A 39 2.68 34.83 0.48
C THR A 39 2.27 34.32 1.89
N PRO A 40 3.12 33.58 2.64
CA PRO A 40 2.71 32.82 3.83
C PRO A 40 2.88 33.58 5.15
N ALA A 41 2.04 33.27 6.15
CA ALA A 41 2.27 33.61 7.55
C ALA A 41 2.13 32.35 8.42
N ASN A 42 3.18 32.06 9.18
CA ASN A 42 3.32 30.99 10.16
C ASN A 42 2.13 30.88 11.13
N GLY A 43 1.68 29.65 11.38
CA GLY A 43 0.85 29.28 12.52
C GLY A 43 0.65 27.77 12.58
N THR A 44 1.17 27.15 13.62
CA THR A 44 0.92 25.75 13.99
C THR A 44 -0.57 25.45 14.15
N VAL A 45 -0.98 24.21 13.85
CA VAL A 45 -2.04 23.36 14.48
C VAL A 45 -2.82 22.60 13.40
N TYR A 46 -3.09 21.33 13.69
CA TYR A 46 -3.94 20.36 12.97
C TYR A 46 -5.07 21.00 12.14
N ASP A 47 -5.07 20.78 10.83
CA ASP A 47 -6.22 21.08 9.97
C ASP A 47 -7.05 19.80 9.76
N VAL A 48 -8.18 19.79 10.48
CA VAL A 48 -9.42 19.14 10.08
C VAL A 48 -9.99 19.99 8.94
N GLU A 49 -10.40 19.37 7.84
CA GLU A 49 -11.09 20.07 6.76
C GLU A 49 -12.41 20.69 7.28
N ASP A 50 -12.44 22.02 7.43
CA ASP A 50 -13.67 22.80 7.64
C ASP A 50 -14.41 22.95 6.30
N GLU A 51 -15.50 22.22 6.11
CA GLU A 51 -16.56 22.61 5.17
C GLU A 51 -17.44 23.69 5.82
N ASP A 52 -17.35 24.92 5.31
CA ASP A 52 -18.25 26.03 5.62
C ASP A 52 -19.68 25.74 5.09
N ASP A 53 -20.51 25.05 5.89
CA ASP A 53 -21.97 25.19 5.85
C ASP A 53 -22.49 25.53 7.25
N ALA A 54 -22.37 26.81 7.62
CA ALA A 54 -22.88 27.36 8.88
C ALA A 54 -24.42 27.41 8.88
N GLY A 55 -25.05 26.24 9.01
CA GLY A 55 -26.39 26.14 9.58
C GLY A 55 -26.38 26.60 11.05
N PRO A 56 -27.48 27.16 11.59
CA PRO A 56 -27.49 27.65 12.95
C PRO A 56 -27.21 26.52 13.94
N LEU A 57 -26.09 26.62 14.65
CA LEU A 57 -25.73 25.78 15.80
C LEU A 57 -26.91 25.74 16.78
N ILE A 58 -27.57 24.60 16.86
CA ILE A 58 -28.52 24.31 17.93
C ILE A 58 -27.67 24.21 19.21
N PRO A 59 -27.94 25.01 20.26
CA PRO A 59 -27.18 24.92 21.49
C PRO A 59 -27.36 23.52 22.09
N ILE A 60 -26.29 22.73 22.13
CA ILE A 60 -26.22 21.52 22.92
C ILE A 60 -26.37 21.98 24.38
N GLY A 61 -27.50 21.61 25.00
CA GLY A 61 -27.73 21.88 26.42
C GLY A 61 -26.62 21.25 27.26
N PRO A 62 -26.30 21.80 28.44
CA PRO A 62 -25.28 21.22 29.32
C PRO A 62 -25.64 19.76 29.60
N ALA A 63 -24.67 18.86 29.41
CA ALA A 63 -24.79 17.46 29.83
C ALA A 63 -25.24 17.44 31.29
N GLN A 64 -26.39 16.81 31.54
CA GLN A 64 -26.91 16.65 32.88
C GLN A 64 -25.84 15.88 33.68
N ALA A 65 -25.38 16.43 34.81
CA ALA A 65 -24.39 15.75 35.63
C ALA A 65 -24.91 14.36 35.99
N ASP A 66 -24.08 13.33 35.75
CA ASP A 66 -24.43 11.96 36.08
C ASP A 66 -24.86 11.86 37.55
N SER A 67 -25.86 11.01 37.82
CA SER A 67 -26.32 10.81 39.18
C SER A 67 -25.18 10.22 40.04
N PRO A 68 -25.17 10.45 41.36
CA PRO A 68 -24.16 9.88 42.25
C PRO A 68 -24.03 8.35 42.13
N GLU A 69 -25.14 7.68 41.81
CA GLU A 69 -25.18 6.24 41.57
C GLU A 69 -24.40 5.87 40.30
N TRP A 70 -24.63 6.57 39.18
CA TRP A 70 -23.88 6.34 37.94
C TRP A 70 -22.38 6.60 38.11
N GLN A 71 -22.01 7.65 38.86
CA GLN A 71 -20.60 7.95 39.15
C GLN A 71 -19.92 6.79 39.90
N ALA A 72 -20.57 6.25 40.93
CA ALA A 72 -20.05 5.11 41.68
C ALA A 72 -19.91 3.85 40.78
N THR A 73 -20.90 3.57 39.94
CA THR A 73 -20.86 2.45 39.00
C THR A 73 -19.71 2.59 37.99
N ILE A 74 -19.52 3.79 37.44
CA ILE A 74 -18.45 4.08 36.48
C ILE A 74 -17.08 3.86 37.13
N GLU A 75 -16.86 4.33 38.36
CA GLU A 75 -15.60 4.14 39.10
C GLU A 75 -15.23 2.66 39.32
N GLU A 76 -16.22 1.76 39.35
CA GLU A 76 -15.99 0.32 39.41
C GLU A 76 -15.76 -0.28 38.02
N VAL A 77 -16.56 0.10 37.03
CA VAL A 77 -16.48 -0.42 35.66
C VAL A 77 -15.16 -0.09 34.99
N VAL A 78 -14.68 1.14 35.14
CA VAL A 78 -13.44 1.65 34.53
C VAL A 78 -12.24 0.75 34.83
N LYS A 79 -12.18 0.18 36.04
CA LYS A 79 -11.09 -0.72 36.45
C LYS A 79 -11.02 -2.02 35.64
N SER A 80 -12.11 -2.39 34.99
CA SER A 80 -12.18 -3.59 34.16
C SER A 80 -12.00 -3.27 32.67
N VAL A 81 -11.97 -2.00 32.27
CA VAL A 81 -11.82 -1.57 30.86
C VAL A 81 -10.34 -1.39 30.53
N VAL A 82 -9.96 -1.79 29.32
CA VAL A 82 -8.58 -1.71 28.84
C VAL A 82 -8.51 -1.08 27.45
N SER A 83 -7.44 -0.32 27.20
CA SER A 83 -7.04 0.08 25.85
C SER A 83 -6.27 -1.08 25.21
N ILE A 84 -6.57 -1.46 23.98
CA ILE A 84 -5.87 -2.51 23.25
C ILE A 84 -5.13 -1.85 22.08
N HIS A 85 -3.80 -1.99 22.05
CA HIS A 85 -2.97 -1.55 20.95
C HIS A 85 -2.50 -2.78 20.19
N PHE A 86 -2.84 -2.86 18.90
CA PHE A 86 -2.60 -4.07 18.13
C PHE A 86 -2.16 -3.80 16.69
N CYS A 87 -1.55 -4.83 16.10
CA CYS A 87 -1.12 -4.89 14.73
C CYS A 87 -1.63 -6.17 14.08
N GLN A 88 -2.26 -6.01 12.93
CA GLN A 88 -2.41 -7.09 11.96
C GLN A 88 -1.19 -7.07 11.03
N THR A 89 -0.33 -8.09 11.13
CA THR A 89 1.02 -8.00 10.53
C THR A 89 1.06 -8.25 9.03
N CYS A 90 -0.02 -8.78 8.43
CA CYS A 90 -0.17 -8.97 6.99
C CYS A 90 -1.66 -8.97 6.60
N SER A 91 -1.97 -8.77 5.31
CA SER A 91 -3.36 -8.85 4.84
C SER A 91 -3.88 -10.28 4.94
N PHE A 92 -5.12 -10.46 5.40
CA PHE A 92 -5.73 -11.76 5.60
C PHE A 92 -7.27 -11.68 5.59
N ASP A 93 -7.91 -12.58 4.85
CA ASP A 93 -9.37 -12.69 4.74
C ASP A 93 -10.05 -11.40 4.24
N THR A 94 -10.65 -10.63 5.14
CA THR A 94 -11.36 -9.38 4.84
C THR A 94 -10.50 -8.13 5.10
N ASP A 95 -9.34 -8.29 5.75
CA ASP A 95 -8.65 -7.19 6.41
C ASP A 95 -7.23 -7.02 5.82
N LEU A 96 -6.82 -5.77 5.61
CA LEU A 96 -5.45 -5.42 5.22
C LEU A 96 -4.53 -5.37 6.45
N SER A 97 -3.21 -5.42 6.23
CA SER A 97 -2.24 -5.15 7.30
C SER A 97 -2.44 -3.74 7.88
N MET A 98 -2.54 -3.62 9.20
CA MET A 98 -2.80 -2.35 9.88
C MET A 98 -2.25 -2.33 11.30
N SER A 99 -2.10 -1.14 11.87
CA SER A 99 -1.88 -0.94 13.31
C SER A 99 -2.96 -0.01 13.82
N SER A 100 -3.59 -0.37 14.93
CA SER A 100 -4.72 0.39 15.46
C SER A 100 -4.83 0.24 16.97
N GLN A 101 -5.80 0.95 17.53
CA GLN A 101 -6.14 0.95 18.94
C GLN A 101 -7.64 0.79 19.08
N ALA A 102 -8.06 0.07 20.11
CA ALA A 102 -9.46 -0.20 20.39
C ALA A 102 -9.68 -0.39 21.89
N THR A 103 -10.92 -0.69 22.27
CA THR A 103 -11.29 -0.98 23.66
C THR A 103 -11.55 -2.47 23.86
N GLY A 104 -11.28 -2.97 25.06
CA GLY A 104 -11.83 -4.23 25.54
C GLY A 104 -12.12 -4.15 27.02
N PHE A 105 -12.65 -5.23 27.59
CA PHE A 105 -12.88 -5.31 29.03
C PHE A 105 -12.65 -6.71 29.59
N VAL A 106 -12.16 -6.78 30.82
CA VAL A 106 -11.87 -8.00 31.55
C VAL A 106 -13.18 -8.70 31.91
N VAL A 107 -13.31 -9.95 31.49
CA VAL A 107 -14.46 -10.82 31.76
C VAL A 107 -14.10 -12.02 32.65
N ASP A 108 -12.81 -12.25 32.88
CA ASP A 108 -12.26 -13.23 33.81
C ASP A 108 -10.92 -12.73 34.36
N ALA A 109 -10.91 -12.20 35.58
CA ALA A 109 -9.73 -11.61 36.20
C ALA A 109 -8.72 -12.67 36.66
N GLU A 110 -9.19 -13.86 37.04
CA GLU A 110 -8.33 -14.96 37.52
C GLU A 110 -7.52 -15.58 36.38
N ARG A 111 -8.17 -15.79 35.23
CA ARG A 111 -7.57 -16.43 34.05
C ARG A 111 -7.05 -15.43 33.02
N GLY A 112 -7.37 -14.16 33.20
CA GLY A 112 -6.95 -13.04 32.36
C GLY A 112 -7.61 -13.05 30.99
N TYR A 113 -8.94 -13.10 30.92
CA TYR A 113 -9.68 -12.99 29.65
C TYR A 113 -10.27 -11.61 29.46
N ILE A 114 -10.09 -11.07 28.25
CA ILE A 114 -10.64 -9.79 27.80
C ILE A 114 -11.60 -10.07 26.63
N LEU A 115 -12.79 -9.51 26.68
CA LEU A 115 -13.75 -9.50 25.56
C LEU A 115 -13.59 -8.20 24.77
N THR A 116 -13.61 -8.31 23.44
CA THR A 116 -13.55 -7.20 22.49
C THR A 116 -14.14 -7.64 21.14
N ASN A 117 -14.09 -6.81 20.10
CA ASN A 117 -14.58 -7.15 18.77
C ASN A 117 -13.67 -8.14 18.02
N ARG A 118 -14.20 -8.80 16.98
CA ARG A 118 -13.44 -9.73 16.13
C ARG A 118 -12.37 -8.98 15.33
N HIS A 119 -12.70 -7.79 14.79
CA HIS A 119 -11.73 -6.99 14.04
C HIS A 119 -10.56 -6.50 14.92
N VAL A 120 -10.77 -6.36 16.23
CA VAL A 120 -9.70 -6.01 17.20
C VAL A 120 -8.77 -7.18 17.46
N VAL A 121 -9.28 -8.42 17.51
CA VAL A 121 -8.43 -9.62 17.66
C VAL A 121 -7.80 -10.09 16.35
N CYS A 122 -8.16 -9.45 15.24
CA CYS A 122 -7.76 -9.69 13.85
C CYS A 122 -8.03 -11.12 13.34
N PRO A 123 -8.56 -11.31 12.12
CA PRO A 123 -8.70 -12.65 11.53
C PRO A 123 -7.33 -13.28 11.21
N GLY A 124 -6.34 -12.45 10.90
CA GLY A 124 -4.98 -12.86 10.54
C GLY A 124 -3.98 -12.87 11.70
N PRO A 125 -2.67 -12.85 11.38
CA PRO A 125 -1.60 -12.69 12.36
C PRO A 125 -1.75 -11.45 13.21
N PHE A 126 -1.79 -11.66 14.53
CA PHE A 126 -2.00 -10.64 15.55
C PHE A 126 -0.76 -10.47 16.40
N TRP A 127 -0.47 -9.22 16.75
CA TRP A 127 0.46 -8.86 17.81
C TRP A 127 -0.04 -7.59 18.51
N GLY A 128 -0.03 -7.57 19.85
CA GLY A 128 -0.53 -6.42 20.59
C GLY A 128 -0.37 -6.53 22.10
N TYR A 129 -0.69 -5.44 22.77
CA TYR A 129 -0.69 -5.30 24.23
C TYR A 129 -1.93 -4.52 24.66
N CYS A 130 -2.32 -4.66 25.93
CA CYS A 130 -3.34 -3.83 26.54
C CYS A 130 -2.76 -2.91 27.62
N ILE A 131 -3.42 -1.78 27.84
CA ILE A 131 -3.12 -0.80 28.88
C ILE A 131 -4.34 -0.71 29.80
N PHE A 132 -4.13 -0.91 31.10
CA PHE A 132 -5.15 -0.80 32.14
C PHE A 132 -5.34 0.67 32.58
N ASP A 133 -6.40 0.94 33.33
CA ASP A 133 -6.71 2.28 33.89
C ASP A 133 -5.54 2.90 34.67
N ASN A 134 -4.77 2.09 35.40
CA ASN A 134 -3.58 2.55 36.12
C ASN A 134 -2.32 2.70 35.26
N HIS A 135 -2.44 2.54 33.94
CA HIS A 135 -1.39 2.56 32.93
C HIS A 135 -0.35 1.42 33.05
N GLU A 136 -0.67 0.32 33.74
CA GLU A 136 0.08 -0.91 33.58
C GLU A 136 -0.21 -1.54 32.22
N GLU A 137 0.85 -1.93 31.53
CA GLU A 137 0.80 -2.57 30.22
C GLU A 137 0.99 -4.09 30.36
N CYS A 138 0.24 -4.88 29.57
CA CYS A 138 0.45 -6.32 29.47
C CYS A 138 0.27 -6.80 28.03
N ASP A 139 1.13 -7.74 27.61
CA ASP A 139 0.94 -8.45 26.35
C ASP A 139 -0.39 -9.20 26.32
N VAL A 140 -1.05 -9.16 25.16
CA VAL A 140 -2.28 -9.90 24.91
C VAL A 140 -2.11 -10.81 23.72
N ARG A 141 -2.88 -11.90 23.73
CA ARG A 141 -2.96 -12.82 22.60
C ARG A 141 -4.38 -13.31 22.37
N PRO A 142 -4.82 -13.54 21.13
CA PRO A 142 -6.14 -14.10 20.90
C PRO A 142 -6.21 -15.56 21.36
N VAL A 143 -7.35 -15.92 21.95
CA VAL A 143 -7.70 -17.31 22.30
C VAL A 143 -8.99 -17.76 21.63
N TYR A 144 -9.82 -16.82 21.17
CA TYR A 144 -11.01 -17.11 20.38
C TYR A 144 -11.33 -15.95 19.45
N ARG A 145 -11.81 -16.27 18.25
CA ARG A 145 -12.32 -15.33 17.26
C ARG A 145 -13.54 -15.97 16.66
N ASP A 146 -14.65 -15.26 16.70
CA ASP A 146 -15.85 -15.80 16.10
C ASP A 146 -15.77 -15.74 14.55
N PRO A 147 -16.23 -16.77 13.83
CA PRO A 147 -16.18 -16.76 12.37
C PRO A 147 -17.21 -15.82 11.73
N VAL A 148 -18.26 -15.42 12.47
CA VAL A 148 -19.44 -14.73 11.89
C VAL A 148 -19.78 -13.42 12.59
N HIS A 149 -19.72 -13.38 13.92
CA HIS A 149 -20.15 -12.24 14.73
C HIS A 149 -18.96 -11.44 15.25
N ASP A 150 -19.08 -10.12 15.39
CA ASP A 150 -17.92 -9.25 15.63
C ASP A 150 -17.46 -9.28 17.09
N PHE A 151 -17.03 -10.43 17.58
CA PHE A 151 -16.43 -10.58 18.89
C PHE A 151 -15.25 -11.56 18.91
N GLY A 152 -14.37 -11.34 19.87
CA GLY A 152 -13.19 -12.16 20.12
C GLY A 152 -12.77 -12.09 21.59
N ILE A 153 -11.98 -13.08 22.01
CA ILE A 153 -11.45 -13.17 23.36
C ILE A 153 -9.93 -13.11 23.29
N LEU A 154 -9.36 -12.15 24.00
CA LEU A 154 -7.93 -12.03 24.24
C LEU A 154 -7.59 -12.63 25.61
N LYS A 155 -6.34 -13.05 25.75
CA LYS A 155 -5.76 -13.52 27.01
C LYS A 155 -4.53 -12.68 27.36
N PHE A 156 -4.47 -12.21 28.60
CA PHE A 156 -3.31 -11.58 29.23
C PHE A 156 -2.80 -12.43 30.40
N ASP A 157 -1.63 -12.09 30.96
CA ASP A 157 -1.15 -12.69 32.20
C ASP A 157 -1.53 -11.80 33.40
N PRO A 158 -2.49 -12.22 34.26
CA PRO A 158 -2.87 -11.45 35.44
C PRO A 158 -1.70 -11.11 36.37
N LYS A 159 -0.63 -11.93 36.36
CA LYS A 159 0.56 -11.71 37.22
C LYS A 159 1.46 -10.58 36.70
N ALA A 160 1.28 -10.14 35.46
CA ALA A 160 1.98 -8.98 34.93
C ALA A 160 1.50 -7.68 35.57
N ILE A 161 0.24 -7.63 36.05
CA ILE A 161 -0.37 -6.49 36.72
C ILE A 161 -0.06 -6.56 38.21
N ARG A 162 0.64 -5.55 38.75
CA ARG A 162 1.22 -5.57 40.09
C ARG A 162 0.68 -4.51 41.03
N TYR A 163 0.20 -3.40 40.48
CA TYR A 163 -0.17 -2.21 41.24
C TYR A 163 -1.68 -1.92 41.20
N MET A 164 -2.45 -2.82 40.61
CA MET A 164 -3.91 -2.75 40.55
C MET A 164 -4.55 -4.09 40.91
N ASN A 165 -5.66 -4.04 41.62
CA ASN A 165 -6.53 -5.19 41.80
C ASN A 165 -7.37 -5.36 40.53
N LEU A 166 -7.21 -6.51 39.87
CA LEU A 166 -8.01 -6.84 38.70
C LEU A 166 -9.47 -7.06 39.10
N THR A 167 -10.36 -6.43 38.37
CA THR A 167 -11.81 -6.61 38.44
C THR A 167 -12.31 -7.18 37.11
N GLU A 168 -13.48 -7.81 37.13
CA GLU A 168 -14.13 -8.34 35.93
C GLU A 168 -15.57 -7.85 35.82
N LEU A 169 -16.03 -7.63 34.59
CA LEU A 169 -17.44 -7.34 34.34
C LEU A 169 -18.22 -8.63 34.13
N LYS A 170 -19.36 -8.72 34.82
CA LYS A 170 -20.31 -9.79 34.60
C LYS A 170 -21.10 -9.52 33.32
N LEU A 171 -21.12 -10.50 32.41
CA LEU A 171 -21.99 -10.47 31.23
C LEU A 171 -23.42 -10.85 31.62
N GLN A 172 -24.39 -10.00 31.29
CA GLN A 172 -25.80 -10.22 31.58
C GLN A 172 -26.67 -9.78 30.38
N PRO A 173 -26.63 -10.51 29.24
CA PRO A 173 -27.39 -10.16 28.03
C PRO A 173 -28.89 -9.97 28.29
N ASP A 174 -29.45 -10.81 29.17
CA ASP A 174 -30.86 -10.76 29.57
C ASP A 174 -31.29 -9.45 30.28
N ALA A 175 -30.38 -8.55 30.65
CA ALA A 175 -30.72 -7.27 31.25
C ALA A 175 -30.96 -6.14 30.21
N ALA A 176 -30.64 -6.36 28.92
CA ALA A 176 -30.91 -5.37 27.88
C ALA A 176 -32.42 -5.20 27.63
N ARG A 177 -32.96 -3.99 27.88
CA ARG A 177 -34.39 -3.66 27.67
C ARG A 177 -34.53 -2.31 27.00
N VAL A 178 -35.51 -2.17 26.11
CA VAL A 178 -35.89 -0.88 25.53
C VAL A 178 -36.26 0.10 26.65
N GLY A 179 -35.70 1.31 26.59
CA GLY A 179 -35.83 2.34 27.62
C GLY A 179 -34.81 2.26 28.75
N SER A 180 -33.90 1.27 28.76
CA SER A 180 -32.83 1.22 29.77
C SER A 180 -31.81 2.31 29.51
N GLU A 181 -31.47 3.06 30.56
CA GLU A 181 -30.28 3.90 30.57
C GLU A 181 -29.01 3.04 30.59
N ILE A 182 -28.03 3.45 29.80
CA ILE A 182 -26.76 2.74 29.64
C ILE A 182 -25.59 3.71 29.69
N ARG A 183 -24.41 3.18 29.97
CA ARG A 183 -23.13 3.85 29.72
C ARG A 183 -22.27 2.99 28.81
N VAL A 184 -21.67 3.60 27.80
CA VAL A 184 -20.59 3.00 27.01
C VAL A 184 -19.29 3.52 27.61
N VAL A 185 -18.48 2.62 28.16
CA VAL A 185 -17.23 2.99 28.84
C VAL A 185 -16.07 2.48 28.00
N GLY A 186 -15.34 3.38 27.35
CA GLY A 186 -14.25 2.99 26.47
C GLY A 186 -13.13 4.00 26.40
N ASN A 187 -12.19 3.81 25.48
CA ASN A 187 -11.08 4.72 25.28
C ASN A 187 -11.30 5.57 24.02
N ASP A 188 -11.03 6.87 24.10
CA ASP A 188 -11.03 7.78 22.95
C ASP A 188 -9.64 7.80 22.33
N ALA A 189 -9.45 6.98 21.29
CA ALA A 189 -8.22 6.87 20.51
C ALA A 189 -6.92 6.72 21.32
N GLY A 190 -6.98 6.09 22.52
CA GLY A 190 -5.81 5.84 23.36
C GLY A 190 -5.46 6.94 24.37
N GLU A 191 -6.09 8.12 24.30
CA GLU A 191 -5.67 9.30 25.08
C GLU A 191 -6.40 9.47 26.41
N LYS A 192 -7.72 9.20 26.44
CA LYS A 192 -8.57 9.34 27.63
C LYS A 192 -9.75 8.38 27.61
N LEU A 193 -10.14 7.94 28.80
CA LEU A 193 -11.38 7.21 29.01
C LEU A 193 -12.59 8.08 28.66
N SER A 194 -13.40 7.61 27.71
CA SER A 194 -14.64 8.21 27.25
C SER A 194 -15.83 7.45 27.82
N ILE A 195 -16.77 8.19 28.39
CA ILE A 195 -18.01 7.66 28.94
C ILE A 195 -19.17 8.33 28.22
N LEU A 196 -19.94 7.52 27.51
CA LEU A 196 -21.07 7.99 26.73
C LEU A 196 -22.36 7.51 27.36
N SER A 197 -23.27 8.43 27.63
CA SER A 197 -24.62 8.12 28.06
C SER A 197 -25.50 7.78 26.87
N GLY A 198 -26.35 6.77 27.02
CA GLY A 198 -27.35 6.46 26.03
C GLY A 198 -28.59 5.79 26.62
N VAL A 199 -29.59 5.60 25.76
CA VAL A 199 -30.80 4.84 26.09
C VAL A 199 -31.08 3.84 24.97
N ILE A 200 -31.32 2.57 25.34
CA ILE A 200 -31.67 1.53 24.38
C ILE A 200 -33.01 1.86 23.73
N SER A 201 -33.02 1.99 22.41
CA SER A 201 -34.22 2.26 21.61
C SER A 201 -34.79 1.01 20.95
N ARG A 202 -33.95 0.00 20.67
CA ARG A 202 -34.37 -1.23 19.97
C ARG A 202 -33.46 -2.43 20.31
N LEU A 203 -33.98 -3.65 20.21
CA LEU A 203 -33.25 -4.91 20.47
C LEU A 203 -33.25 -5.89 19.28
N ASP A 204 -34.15 -5.71 18.32
CA ASP A 204 -34.49 -6.65 17.24
C ASP A 204 -34.10 -6.10 15.86
N ARG A 205 -32.98 -5.37 15.78
CA ARG A 205 -32.50 -4.81 14.51
C ARG A 205 -31.70 -5.87 13.75
N ASN A 206 -31.90 -6.03 12.45
CA ASN A 206 -30.99 -6.83 11.63
C ASN A 206 -29.56 -6.27 11.69
N ALA A 207 -28.57 -7.15 11.53
CA ALA A 207 -27.16 -6.75 11.48
C ALA A 207 -26.93 -5.65 10.41
N PRO A 208 -26.12 -4.62 10.71
CA PRO A 208 -25.77 -3.58 9.75
C PRO A 208 -24.87 -4.12 8.62
N GLU A 209 -25.02 -3.54 7.43
CA GLU A 209 -24.16 -3.80 6.27
C GLU A 209 -23.19 -2.63 6.10
N TYR A 210 -21.89 -2.90 6.20
CA TYR A 210 -20.83 -1.87 6.17
C TYR A 210 -20.21 -1.66 4.78
N GLY A 211 -20.80 -2.25 3.73
CA GLY A 211 -20.26 -2.21 2.37
C GLY A 211 -19.28 -3.33 2.10
N GLU A 212 -18.07 -3.00 1.69
CA GLU A 212 -17.04 -3.98 1.33
C GLU A 212 -16.21 -4.39 2.56
N GLY A 213 -16.05 -5.69 2.78
CA GLY A 213 -15.28 -6.22 3.91
C GLY A 213 -16.15 -7.04 4.87
N TYR A 214 -15.73 -7.09 6.14
CA TYR A 214 -16.40 -7.86 7.16
C TYR A 214 -17.80 -7.30 7.49
N SER A 215 -18.78 -8.18 7.68
CA SER A 215 -20.09 -7.79 8.22
C SER A 215 -20.73 -8.96 8.95
N ASP A 216 -21.36 -8.65 10.07
CA ASP A 216 -22.15 -9.63 10.82
C ASP A 216 -23.38 -10.09 10.03
N PHE A 217 -23.82 -11.30 10.32
CA PHE A 217 -25.09 -11.85 9.84
C PHE A 217 -25.64 -12.88 10.81
N ASN A 218 -26.88 -13.30 10.59
CA ASN A 218 -27.58 -14.23 11.45
C ASN A 218 -27.57 -13.80 12.93
N THR A 219 -27.72 -12.50 13.19
CA THR A 219 -27.84 -11.95 14.53
C THR A 219 -28.70 -10.70 14.51
N ASN A 220 -29.27 -10.38 15.67
CA ASN A 220 -29.87 -9.09 15.92
C ASN A 220 -28.84 -8.15 16.56
N TYR A 221 -29.06 -6.86 16.38
CA TYR A 221 -28.31 -5.78 16.99
C TYR A 221 -29.21 -4.96 17.90
N ILE A 222 -28.62 -4.50 18.99
CA ILE A 222 -29.23 -3.54 19.91
C ILE A 222 -28.92 -2.14 19.36
N GLN A 223 -29.93 -1.28 19.34
CA GLN A 223 -29.77 0.11 18.93
C GLN A 223 -29.97 1.02 20.13
N ALA A 224 -29.12 2.02 20.28
CA ALA A 224 -29.28 3.05 21.29
C ALA A 224 -29.06 4.45 20.72
N ALA A 225 -29.68 5.44 21.36
CA ALA A 225 -29.34 6.84 21.15
C ALA A 225 -28.09 7.14 21.97
N ALA A 226 -26.92 7.06 21.33
CA ALA A 226 -25.60 7.35 21.86
C ALA A 226 -24.73 7.92 20.72
N ALA A 227 -23.61 8.57 21.05
CA ALA A 227 -22.74 9.25 20.10
C ALA A 227 -21.30 8.74 20.24
N ALA A 228 -21.07 7.46 19.95
CA ALA A 228 -19.74 6.88 20.02
C ALA A 228 -18.84 7.28 18.85
N SER A 229 -17.57 7.52 19.18
CA SER A 229 -16.50 7.89 18.25
C SER A 229 -15.57 6.70 17.92
N GLY A 230 -14.63 6.92 16.98
CA GLY A 230 -13.58 5.95 16.65
C GLY A 230 -12.72 5.60 17.88
N GLY A 231 -12.42 4.31 18.05
CA GLY A 231 -11.69 3.79 19.23
C GLY A 231 -12.58 3.18 20.33
N SER A 232 -13.90 3.47 20.30
CA SER A 232 -14.88 2.87 21.21
C SER A 232 -15.29 1.43 20.85
N SER A 233 -14.88 0.91 19.70
CA SER A 233 -15.10 -0.50 19.32
C SER A 233 -14.56 -1.43 20.40
N GLY A 234 -15.41 -2.34 20.85
CA GLY A 234 -15.12 -3.34 21.87
C GLY A 234 -15.39 -2.86 23.30
N SER A 235 -15.93 -1.65 23.48
CA SER A 235 -16.34 -1.13 24.78
C SER A 235 -17.51 -1.93 25.37
N PRO A 236 -17.52 -2.18 26.69
CA PRO A 236 -18.70 -2.67 27.36
C PRO A 236 -19.80 -1.61 27.36
N VAL A 237 -21.02 -2.05 27.05
CA VAL A 237 -22.24 -1.29 27.34
C VAL A 237 -22.80 -1.79 28.66
N VAL A 238 -22.82 -0.94 29.67
CA VAL A 238 -23.19 -1.31 31.05
C VAL A 238 -24.52 -0.72 31.50
N ASN A 239 -25.22 -1.44 32.36
CA ASN A 239 -26.39 -0.94 33.08
C ASN A 239 -25.97 -0.23 34.39
N ILE A 240 -26.94 0.34 35.13
CA ILE A 240 -26.68 1.05 36.40
C ILE A 240 -26.01 0.17 37.47
N ASP A 241 -26.16 -1.15 37.40
CA ASP A 241 -25.54 -2.10 38.32
C ASP A 241 -24.09 -2.44 37.94
N GLY A 242 -23.57 -1.88 36.85
CA GLY A 242 -22.22 -2.15 36.34
C GLY A 242 -22.08 -3.48 35.59
N HIS A 243 -23.20 -4.15 35.25
CA HIS A 243 -23.18 -5.36 34.45
C HIS A 243 -23.09 -5.01 32.95
N ALA A 244 -22.26 -5.73 32.21
CA ALA A 244 -22.19 -5.60 30.75
C ALA A 244 -23.40 -6.29 30.11
N ILE A 245 -24.14 -5.57 29.29
CA ILE A 245 -25.38 -6.04 28.64
C ILE A 245 -25.30 -6.09 27.12
N ALA A 246 -24.34 -5.37 26.52
CA ALA A 246 -24.04 -5.39 25.09
C ALA A 246 -22.55 -5.07 24.85
N LEU A 247 -22.06 -5.33 23.63
CA LEU A 247 -20.72 -4.98 23.18
C LEU A 247 -20.82 -3.88 22.11
N GLN A 248 -20.09 -2.78 22.27
CA GLN A 248 -20.06 -1.73 21.25
C GLN A 248 -19.37 -2.23 19.97
N ALA A 249 -20.03 -2.08 18.83
CA ALA A 249 -19.55 -2.58 17.54
C ALA A 249 -19.39 -1.46 16.49
N GLY A 250 -20.24 -0.43 16.52
CA GLY A 250 -20.07 0.74 15.67
C GLY A 250 -21.23 1.75 15.74
N GLY A 251 -21.03 2.91 15.13
CA GLY A 251 -22.04 3.97 15.00
C GLY A 251 -22.36 4.30 13.55
N ARG A 252 -23.34 5.18 13.30
CA ARG A 252 -23.55 5.72 11.94
C ARG A 252 -22.47 6.74 11.59
N ALA A 253 -21.90 6.61 10.39
CA ALA A 253 -20.90 7.54 9.86
C ALA A 253 -21.45 8.92 9.46
N ASP A 254 -22.78 9.10 9.38
CA ASP A 254 -23.44 10.36 8.99
C ASP A 254 -23.66 11.34 10.15
N GLY A 255 -23.01 11.12 11.30
CA GLY A 255 -23.09 11.99 12.47
C GLY A 255 -24.39 11.88 13.26
N ALA A 256 -25.31 10.97 12.90
CA ALA A 256 -26.49 10.69 13.70
C ALA A 256 -26.10 10.03 15.03
N ALA A 257 -26.69 10.47 16.15
CA ALA A 257 -26.53 9.87 17.48
C ALA A 257 -27.25 8.51 17.57
N THR A 258 -26.79 7.52 16.81
CA THR A 258 -27.30 6.15 16.80
C THR A 258 -26.15 5.17 16.73
N ASP A 259 -26.01 4.38 17.79
CA ASP A 259 -25.01 3.32 17.92
C ASP A 259 -25.64 1.94 17.85
N TYR A 260 -24.81 0.98 17.43
CA TYR A 260 -25.15 -0.42 17.20
C TYR A 260 -24.30 -1.30 18.11
N PHE A 261 -24.98 -2.06 18.98
CA PHE A 261 -24.34 -2.98 19.92
C PHE A 261 -24.66 -4.44 19.60
N LEU A 262 -23.64 -5.28 19.69
CA LEU A 262 -23.75 -6.72 19.57
C LEU A 262 -24.29 -7.33 20.89
N PRO A 263 -25.32 -8.19 20.85
CA PRO A 263 -25.79 -8.92 22.02
C PRO A 263 -24.73 -9.86 22.62
N LEU A 264 -24.78 -10.05 23.94
CA LEU A 264 -23.76 -10.82 24.67
C LEU A 264 -24.05 -12.33 24.79
N ASP A 265 -25.18 -12.83 24.29
CA ASP A 265 -25.54 -14.26 24.37
C ASP A 265 -24.44 -15.16 23.77
N ARG A 266 -23.98 -14.78 22.58
CA ARG A 266 -22.92 -15.45 21.81
C ARG A 266 -21.55 -15.32 22.49
N PRO A 267 -21.09 -14.10 22.84
CA PRO A 267 -19.90 -13.91 23.68
C PRO A 267 -19.90 -14.72 24.97
N LEU A 268 -21.02 -14.76 25.70
CA LEU A 268 -21.13 -15.48 26.97
C LEU A 268 -20.97 -16.99 26.78
N ARG A 269 -21.65 -17.58 25.79
CA ARG A 269 -21.48 -19.00 25.43
C ARG A 269 -20.02 -19.31 25.10
N ALA A 270 -19.39 -18.50 24.25
CA ALA A 270 -18.00 -18.70 23.86
C ALA A 270 -17.04 -18.59 25.06
N LEU A 271 -17.25 -17.59 25.93
CA LEU A 271 -16.48 -17.42 27.16
C LEU A 271 -16.60 -18.64 28.09
N GLU A 272 -17.80 -19.20 28.24
CA GLU A 272 -18.00 -20.42 29.02
C GLU A 272 -17.26 -21.62 28.45
N CYS A 273 -17.31 -21.84 27.12
CA CYS A 273 -16.56 -22.90 26.46
C CYS A 273 -15.04 -22.70 26.65
N VAL A 274 -14.52 -21.49 26.44
CA VAL A 274 -13.11 -21.16 26.64
C VAL A 274 -12.70 -21.38 28.10
N ARG A 275 -13.56 -21.02 29.06
CA ARG A 275 -13.35 -21.28 30.49
C ARG A 275 -13.30 -22.78 30.81
N ARG A 276 -14.13 -23.60 30.15
CA ARG A 276 -14.14 -25.07 30.31
C ARG A 276 -13.06 -25.77 29.49
N ARG A 277 -12.35 -25.05 28.61
CA ARG A 277 -11.44 -25.58 27.58
C ARG A 277 -12.13 -26.56 26.64
N GLU A 278 -13.39 -26.26 26.34
CA GLU A 278 -14.20 -26.99 25.38
C GLU A 278 -14.15 -26.26 24.03
N PRO A 279 -14.20 -26.98 22.90
CA PRO A 279 -14.33 -26.36 21.59
C PRO A 279 -15.60 -25.51 21.52
N VAL A 280 -15.47 -24.28 20.99
CA VAL A 280 -16.65 -23.44 20.72
C VAL A 280 -17.22 -23.88 19.38
N THR A 281 -18.22 -24.76 19.38
CA THR A 281 -18.83 -25.23 18.13
C THR A 281 -19.62 -24.11 17.46
N ARG A 282 -19.48 -23.98 16.14
CA ARG A 282 -20.18 -22.98 15.31
C ARG A 282 -20.76 -23.66 14.06
N GLY A 283 -22.08 -23.83 14.04
CA GLY A 283 -22.78 -24.55 12.98
C GLY A 283 -23.28 -23.66 11.86
N THR A 284 -23.33 -24.19 10.63
CA THR A 284 -23.94 -23.49 9.50
C THR A 284 -24.52 -24.45 8.46
N ILE A 285 -25.55 -23.98 7.77
CA ILE A 285 -26.06 -24.59 6.52
C ILE A 285 -25.75 -23.73 5.29
N GLN A 286 -24.86 -22.73 5.46
CA GLN A 286 -24.47 -21.70 4.50
C GLN A 286 -25.66 -20.85 4.00
N THR A 287 -26.55 -20.50 4.94
CA THR A 287 -27.71 -19.65 4.69
C THR A 287 -27.65 -18.40 5.57
N GLN A 288 -27.82 -17.23 4.96
CA GLN A 288 -28.12 -16.00 5.68
C GLN A 288 -29.64 -15.89 5.85
N TRP A 289 -30.05 -15.71 7.09
CA TRP A 289 -31.42 -15.41 7.48
C TRP A 289 -31.53 -13.93 7.83
N ILE A 290 -32.68 -13.33 7.55
CA ILE A 290 -33.03 -11.97 7.91
C ILE A 290 -34.36 -11.96 8.67
N LEU A 291 -34.48 -11.08 9.67
CA LEU A 291 -35.71 -10.89 10.41
C LEU A 291 -36.67 -10.00 9.61
N LYS A 292 -37.86 -10.52 9.28
CA LYS A 292 -38.92 -9.78 8.59
C LYS A 292 -40.21 -9.72 9.41
N PRO A 293 -40.92 -8.58 9.43
CA PRO A 293 -42.18 -8.46 10.14
C PRO A 293 -43.27 -9.33 9.49
N PHE A 294 -44.28 -9.73 10.27
CA PHE A 294 -45.35 -10.61 9.79
C PHE A 294 -46.07 -10.12 8.53
N ASP A 295 -46.18 -8.81 8.31
CA ASP A 295 -46.82 -8.29 7.10
C ASP A 295 -46.00 -8.53 5.83
N GLU A 296 -44.66 -8.53 5.92
CA GLU A 296 -43.78 -8.97 4.85
C GLU A 296 -43.81 -10.49 4.69
N CYS A 297 -43.73 -11.24 5.80
CA CYS A 297 -43.81 -12.70 5.75
C CYS A 297 -45.10 -13.18 5.08
N ARG A 298 -46.25 -12.53 5.34
CA ARG A 298 -47.51 -12.83 4.64
C ARG A 298 -47.42 -12.65 3.13
N ARG A 299 -46.67 -11.64 2.65
CA ARG A 299 -46.46 -11.42 1.20
C ARG A 299 -45.55 -12.48 0.58
N LEU A 300 -44.69 -13.11 1.39
CA LEU A 300 -43.85 -14.25 1.01
C LEU A 300 -44.59 -15.60 1.10
N GLY A 301 -45.79 -15.60 1.68
CA GLY A 301 -46.64 -16.78 1.79
C GLY A 301 -46.88 -17.27 3.21
N LEU A 302 -46.58 -16.46 4.26
CA LEU A 302 -46.92 -16.84 5.63
C LEU A 302 -48.44 -17.04 5.78
N THR A 303 -48.90 -18.24 6.11
CA THR A 303 -50.34 -18.51 6.26
C THR A 303 -50.88 -17.99 7.59
N PRO A 304 -52.16 -17.59 7.65
CA PRO A 304 -52.79 -17.11 8.88
C PRO A 304 -52.73 -18.13 10.03
N GLU A 305 -52.78 -19.43 9.73
CA GLU A 305 -52.72 -20.51 10.72
C GLU A 305 -51.35 -20.58 11.40
N TRP A 306 -50.27 -20.47 10.62
CA TRP A 306 -48.91 -20.45 11.15
C TRP A 306 -48.62 -19.15 11.91
N GLU A 307 -49.04 -17.99 11.37
CA GLU A 307 -48.93 -16.73 12.10
C GLU A 307 -49.67 -16.78 13.45
N ALA A 308 -50.89 -17.33 13.48
CA ALA A 308 -51.65 -17.50 14.71
C ALA A 308 -50.96 -18.45 15.70
N THR A 309 -50.33 -19.51 15.20
CA THR A 309 -49.57 -20.47 16.02
C THR A 309 -48.35 -19.79 16.65
N VAL A 310 -47.59 -19.03 15.88
CA VAL A 310 -46.42 -18.28 16.35
C VAL A 310 -46.83 -17.23 17.37
N ARG A 311 -47.84 -16.40 17.08
CA ARG A 311 -48.31 -15.36 18.01
C ARG A 311 -48.85 -15.94 19.32
N LYS A 312 -49.39 -17.17 19.29
CA LYS A 312 -49.82 -17.87 20.50
C LYS A 312 -48.64 -18.38 21.32
N ALA A 313 -47.60 -18.89 20.66
CA ALA A 313 -46.41 -19.42 21.32
C ALA A 313 -45.48 -18.31 21.86
N ALA A 314 -45.36 -17.21 21.12
CA ALA A 314 -44.50 -16.07 21.44
C ALA A 314 -45.26 -14.74 21.20
N PRO A 315 -46.09 -14.28 22.18
CA PRO A 315 -46.98 -13.14 21.99
C PRO A 315 -46.30 -11.78 21.77
N THR A 316 -45.03 -11.66 22.16
CA THR A 316 -44.21 -10.45 22.01
C THR A 316 -43.49 -10.38 20.68
N GLU A 317 -43.41 -11.50 19.93
CA GLU A 317 -42.74 -11.55 18.64
C GLU A 317 -43.61 -10.93 17.56
N THR A 318 -42.99 -10.16 16.67
CA THR A 318 -43.66 -9.48 15.56
C THR A 318 -43.11 -9.86 14.19
N SER A 319 -42.16 -10.80 14.16
CA SER A 319 -41.32 -11.09 13.00
C SER A 319 -40.98 -12.59 12.92
N MET A 320 -40.51 -13.01 11.75
CA MET A 320 -39.99 -14.36 11.47
C MET A 320 -38.63 -14.29 10.77
N LEU A 321 -37.87 -15.37 10.86
CA LEU A 321 -36.64 -15.55 10.10
C LEU A 321 -36.98 -15.97 8.67
N VAL A 322 -36.40 -15.26 7.70
CA VAL A 322 -36.59 -15.50 6.26
C VAL A 322 -35.24 -15.73 5.60
N ALA A 323 -35.13 -16.73 4.74
CA ALA A 323 -33.91 -16.99 3.99
C ALA A 323 -33.66 -15.85 3.00
N GLU A 324 -32.50 -15.19 3.11
CA GLU A 324 -32.12 -14.06 2.25
C GLU A 324 -31.04 -14.46 1.24
N ILE A 325 -30.03 -15.22 1.69
CA ILE A 325 -28.95 -15.70 0.84
C ILE A 325 -28.74 -17.19 1.10
N ILE A 326 -28.75 -17.99 0.04
CA ILE A 326 -28.34 -19.40 0.07
C ILE A 326 -27.07 -19.52 -0.78
N LEU A 327 -25.97 -19.97 -0.19
CA LEU A 327 -24.73 -20.08 -0.97
C LEU A 327 -24.76 -21.29 -1.91
N PRO A 328 -24.36 -21.11 -3.18
CA PRO A 328 -24.20 -22.21 -4.12
C PRO A 328 -23.23 -23.27 -3.59
N GLU A 329 -23.51 -24.55 -3.90
CA GLU A 329 -22.77 -25.72 -3.45
C GLU A 329 -22.77 -25.94 -1.91
N GLY A 330 -23.49 -25.11 -1.15
CA GLY A 330 -23.68 -25.24 0.29
C GLY A 330 -24.72 -26.31 0.68
N PRO A 331 -24.80 -26.70 1.97
CA PRO A 331 -25.72 -27.76 2.41
C PRO A 331 -27.22 -27.51 2.16
N ALA A 332 -27.59 -26.22 2.07
CA ALA A 332 -28.94 -25.74 1.78
C ALA A 332 -29.19 -25.46 0.28
N ASP A 333 -28.16 -25.50 -0.56
CA ASP A 333 -28.27 -25.22 -2.00
C ASP A 333 -29.23 -26.22 -2.68
N GLY A 334 -30.11 -25.70 -3.54
CA GLY A 334 -31.17 -26.46 -4.20
C GLY A 334 -32.24 -27.04 -3.26
N LYS A 335 -32.20 -26.73 -1.96
CA LYS A 335 -33.18 -27.18 -0.96
C LYS A 335 -33.99 -26.02 -0.38
N LEU A 336 -33.32 -24.97 0.07
CA LEU A 336 -33.92 -23.69 0.46
C LEU A 336 -33.94 -22.73 -0.74
N GLU A 337 -34.90 -21.81 -0.73
CA GLU A 337 -35.03 -20.72 -1.70
C GLU A 337 -35.12 -19.37 -0.97
N GLU A 338 -34.67 -18.29 -1.61
CA GLU A 338 -34.81 -16.95 -1.06
C GLU A 338 -36.29 -16.61 -0.86
N GLY A 339 -36.63 -16.12 0.33
CA GLY A 339 -38.00 -15.84 0.75
C GLY A 339 -38.68 -16.96 1.54
N ASP A 340 -38.06 -18.13 1.70
CA ASP A 340 -38.56 -19.18 2.59
C ASP A 340 -38.66 -18.67 4.03
N VAL A 341 -39.85 -18.80 4.64
CA VAL A 341 -40.10 -18.40 6.04
C VAL A 341 -39.84 -19.58 6.97
N LEU A 342 -38.86 -19.50 7.86
CA LEU A 342 -38.54 -20.57 8.79
C LEU A 342 -39.61 -20.69 9.88
N LEU A 343 -40.21 -21.89 10.02
CA LEU A 343 -41.22 -22.18 11.03
C LEU A 343 -40.64 -23.02 12.17
N GLN A 344 -39.99 -24.14 11.84
CA GLN A 344 -39.48 -25.09 12.82
C GLN A 344 -38.11 -25.63 12.45
N VAL A 345 -37.32 -26.00 13.47
CA VAL A 345 -36.11 -26.79 13.33
C VAL A 345 -36.18 -27.97 14.29
N ASN A 346 -35.98 -29.19 13.79
CA ASN A 346 -36.13 -30.44 14.54
C ASN A 346 -37.49 -30.58 15.26
N GLY A 347 -38.55 -30.00 14.67
CA GLY A 347 -39.91 -30.00 15.23
C GLY A 347 -40.17 -28.93 16.30
N GLU A 348 -39.17 -28.12 16.66
CA GLU A 348 -39.30 -26.99 17.58
C GLU A 348 -39.64 -25.71 16.81
N LEU A 349 -40.69 -25.00 17.23
CA LEU A 349 -41.08 -23.71 16.66
C LEU A 349 -40.05 -22.62 17.00
N LEU A 350 -39.61 -21.86 15.99
CA LEU A 350 -38.47 -20.98 16.14
C LEU A 350 -38.65 -19.64 15.41
N THR A 351 -38.40 -18.54 16.12
CA THR A 351 -38.50 -17.18 15.58
C THR A 351 -37.25 -16.31 15.81
N GLN A 352 -36.27 -16.80 16.58
CA GLN A 352 -35.14 -16.00 17.06
C GLN A 352 -33.80 -16.62 16.64
N PHE A 353 -32.84 -15.77 16.24
CA PHE A 353 -31.48 -16.19 15.86
C PHE A 353 -30.78 -17.01 16.95
N ILE A 354 -30.84 -16.57 18.22
CA ILE A 354 -30.16 -17.23 19.34
C ILE A 354 -30.49 -18.73 19.38
N ARG A 355 -31.78 -19.06 19.29
CA ARG A 355 -32.21 -20.46 19.33
C ARG A 355 -31.84 -21.23 18.06
N LEU A 356 -31.88 -20.58 16.89
CA LEU A 356 -31.49 -21.23 15.63
C LEU A 356 -30.04 -21.63 15.70
N ASP A 357 -29.20 -20.69 16.10
CA ASP A 357 -27.78 -20.91 16.18
C ASP A 357 -27.43 -21.93 17.27
N ASP A 358 -28.13 -21.99 18.41
CA ASP A 358 -27.94 -23.05 19.42
C ASP A 358 -28.17 -24.46 18.83
N ILE A 359 -29.22 -24.62 18.02
CA ILE A 359 -29.53 -25.88 17.35
C ILE A 359 -28.45 -26.21 16.33
N LEU A 360 -28.02 -25.25 15.52
CA LEU A 360 -26.95 -25.45 14.53
C LEU A 360 -25.61 -25.78 15.22
N ASP A 361 -25.22 -25.03 16.24
CA ASP A 361 -23.96 -25.21 16.96
C ASP A 361 -23.87 -26.57 17.67
N SER A 362 -24.99 -27.07 18.19
CA SER A 362 -25.08 -28.41 18.81
C SER A 362 -25.18 -29.55 17.81
N SER A 363 -25.50 -29.24 16.55
CA SER A 363 -25.71 -30.22 15.48
C SER A 363 -24.58 -30.26 14.45
N VAL A 364 -23.42 -29.63 14.71
CA VAL A 364 -22.26 -29.67 13.79
C VAL A 364 -21.90 -31.11 13.42
N GLY A 365 -21.84 -31.39 12.11
CA GLY A 365 -21.61 -32.73 11.56
C GLY A 365 -22.84 -33.64 11.51
N GLN A 366 -23.99 -33.18 12.00
CA GLN A 366 -25.27 -33.89 12.00
C GLN A 366 -26.26 -33.27 11.00
N THR A 367 -27.42 -33.90 10.82
CA THR A 367 -28.50 -33.41 9.97
C THR A 367 -29.56 -32.72 10.84
N VAL A 368 -30.03 -31.55 10.40
CA VAL A 368 -31.18 -30.85 10.97
C VAL A 368 -32.35 -30.88 9.98
N ARG A 369 -33.57 -30.99 10.51
CA ARG A 369 -34.81 -30.93 9.72
C ARG A 369 -35.46 -29.56 9.90
N LEU A 370 -35.57 -28.80 8.83
CA LEU A 370 -36.24 -27.51 8.80
C LEU A 370 -37.64 -27.67 8.22
N LEU A 371 -38.62 -27.04 8.84
CA LEU A 371 -39.93 -26.79 8.25
C LEU A 371 -39.99 -25.31 7.87
N VAL A 372 -40.17 -25.04 6.59
CA VAL A 372 -40.31 -23.67 6.06
C VAL A 372 -41.63 -23.52 5.34
N GLN A 373 -42.05 -22.27 5.17
CA GLN A 373 -43.18 -21.93 4.32
C GLN A 373 -42.72 -21.23 3.05
N ARG A 374 -42.99 -21.86 1.91
CA ARG A 374 -42.67 -21.38 0.57
C ARG A 374 -43.95 -21.09 -0.19
N GLY A 375 -44.26 -19.82 -0.43
CA GLY A 375 -45.45 -19.43 -1.19
C GLY A 375 -46.77 -19.99 -0.63
N GLY A 376 -46.87 -20.18 0.70
CA GLY A 376 -48.04 -20.73 1.37
C GLY A 376 -48.07 -22.25 1.52
N GLN A 377 -47.03 -22.96 1.09
CA GLN A 377 -46.90 -24.41 1.24
C GLN A 377 -45.83 -24.76 2.28
N ASP A 378 -46.15 -25.76 3.10
CA ASP A 378 -45.22 -26.33 4.07
C ASP A 378 -44.21 -27.22 3.33
N VAL A 379 -42.93 -26.89 3.46
CA VAL A 379 -41.82 -27.63 2.85
C VAL A 379 -40.87 -28.09 3.94
N GLU A 380 -40.64 -29.40 4.00
CA GLU A 380 -39.66 -29.98 4.91
C GLU A 380 -38.34 -30.25 4.20
N ILE A 381 -37.26 -29.83 4.84
CA ILE A 381 -35.91 -29.84 4.28
C ILE A 381 -34.95 -30.48 5.28
N GLU A 382 -34.08 -31.35 4.79
CA GLU A 382 -32.97 -31.89 5.58
C GLU A 382 -31.64 -31.29 5.11
N CYS A 383 -30.95 -30.63 6.03
CA CYS A 383 -29.64 -30.01 5.79
C CYS A 383 -28.60 -30.61 6.71
N GLN A 384 -27.43 -30.95 6.16
CA GLN A 384 -26.27 -31.29 6.96
C GLN A 384 -25.68 -29.99 7.52
N VAL A 385 -25.42 -29.95 8.82
CA VAL A 385 -24.79 -28.80 9.45
C VAL A 385 -23.28 -28.92 9.33
N GLY A 386 -22.67 -27.97 8.62
CA GLY A 386 -21.23 -27.81 8.52
C GLY A 386 -20.64 -27.05 9.70
N ASP A 387 -19.32 -27.08 9.79
CA ASP A 387 -18.53 -26.32 10.78
C ASP A 387 -18.04 -25.00 10.16
N LEU A 388 -18.43 -23.87 10.77
CA LEU A 388 -18.00 -22.54 10.33
C LEU A 388 -16.50 -22.34 10.47
N HIS A 389 -15.86 -22.95 11.47
CA HIS A 389 -14.41 -22.85 11.64
C HIS A 389 -13.66 -23.56 10.52
N ALA A 390 -14.24 -24.64 9.95
CA ALA A 390 -13.62 -25.39 8.84
C ALA A 390 -13.66 -24.65 7.50
N ILE A 391 -14.59 -23.70 7.32
CA ILE A 391 -14.73 -22.86 6.12
C ILE A 391 -14.28 -21.41 6.35
N THR A 392 -13.70 -21.14 7.52
CA THR A 392 -13.02 -19.88 7.84
C THR A 392 -11.52 -20.12 7.76
N PRO A 393 -10.77 -19.36 6.94
CA PRO A 393 -9.34 -19.57 6.78
C PRO A 393 -8.58 -19.49 8.11
N ASP A 394 -7.70 -20.45 8.35
CA ASP A 394 -6.81 -20.56 9.51
C ASP A 394 -5.34 -20.74 9.09
N ARG A 395 -5.08 -20.68 7.79
CA ARG A 395 -3.75 -20.82 7.18
C ARG A 395 -3.65 -20.02 5.90
N PHE A 396 -2.44 -19.60 5.56
CA PHE A 396 -2.13 -18.98 4.27
C PHE A 396 -0.74 -19.38 3.79
N VAL A 397 -0.50 -19.25 2.48
CA VAL A 397 0.79 -19.52 1.86
C VAL A 397 1.33 -18.23 1.25
N THR A 398 2.63 -17.99 1.44
CA THR A 398 3.36 -16.93 0.73
C THR A 398 4.32 -17.53 -0.29
N VAL A 399 4.30 -16.98 -1.50
CA VAL A 399 5.20 -17.38 -2.60
C VAL A 399 5.34 -16.25 -3.61
N ALA A 400 6.57 -15.93 -4.00
CA ALA A 400 6.88 -14.95 -5.05
C ALA A 400 6.19 -13.58 -4.80
N GLY A 401 6.23 -13.13 -3.54
CA GLY A 401 5.63 -11.88 -3.05
C GLY A 401 4.13 -11.94 -2.74
N GLY A 402 3.36 -12.89 -3.27
CA GLY A 402 1.90 -12.96 -3.06
C GLY A 402 1.48 -13.78 -1.83
N THR A 403 0.31 -13.48 -1.27
CA THR A 403 -0.31 -14.19 -0.13
C THR A 403 -1.65 -14.82 -0.51
N PHE A 404 -1.83 -16.11 -0.19
CA PHE A 404 -2.95 -16.93 -0.65
C PHE A 404 -3.60 -17.73 0.49
N HIS A 405 -4.93 -17.78 0.52
CA HIS A 405 -5.68 -18.72 1.37
C HIS A 405 -6.91 -19.28 0.64
N ASN A 406 -7.62 -20.24 1.23
CA ASN A 406 -8.91 -20.68 0.67
C ASN A 406 -9.94 -19.56 0.81
N LEU A 407 -10.84 -19.38 -0.16
CA LEU A 407 -11.93 -18.42 -0.06
C LEU A 407 -12.76 -18.65 1.21
N SER A 408 -12.98 -17.59 1.99
CA SER A 408 -13.69 -17.65 3.27
C SER A 408 -15.20 -17.57 3.10
N TYR A 409 -15.93 -18.10 4.08
CA TYR A 409 -17.39 -17.96 4.13
C TYR A 409 -17.85 -16.50 4.21
N GLN A 410 -17.08 -15.61 4.86
CA GLN A 410 -17.40 -14.17 4.93
C GLN A 410 -17.42 -13.54 3.53
N GLN A 411 -16.35 -13.76 2.75
CA GLN A 411 -16.25 -13.26 1.39
C GLN A 411 -17.30 -13.94 0.47
N SER A 412 -17.46 -15.25 0.59
CA SER A 412 -18.47 -15.99 -0.19
C SER A 412 -19.89 -15.52 0.09
N ARG A 413 -20.22 -15.20 1.35
CA ARG A 413 -21.50 -14.64 1.75
C ARG A 413 -21.72 -13.27 1.13
N LEU A 414 -20.74 -12.38 1.24
CA LEU A 414 -20.86 -11.00 0.78
C LEU A 414 -21.17 -10.93 -0.72
N TYR A 415 -20.60 -11.83 -1.51
CA TYR A 415 -20.79 -11.89 -2.95
C TYR A 415 -21.78 -12.95 -3.43
N ALA A 416 -22.40 -13.70 -2.52
CA ALA A 416 -23.32 -14.81 -2.80
C ALA A 416 -22.74 -15.89 -3.74
N ILE A 417 -21.50 -16.32 -3.49
CA ILE A 417 -20.78 -17.31 -4.30
C ILE A 417 -20.43 -18.56 -3.49
N ALA A 418 -20.06 -19.65 -4.17
CA ALA A 418 -19.65 -20.89 -3.51
C ALA A 418 -18.39 -20.69 -2.64
N THR A 419 -18.35 -21.34 -1.48
CA THR A 419 -17.21 -21.28 -0.53
C THR A 419 -16.06 -22.20 -0.96
N ARG A 420 -15.41 -21.86 -2.08
CA ARG A 420 -14.26 -22.59 -2.64
C ARG A 420 -13.35 -21.70 -3.49
N GLY A 421 -12.13 -22.16 -3.74
CA GLY A 421 -11.15 -21.46 -4.57
C GLY A 421 -9.99 -20.89 -3.77
N VAL A 422 -8.97 -20.42 -4.48
CA VAL A 422 -7.75 -19.83 -3.92
C VAL A 422 -7.87 -18.32 -3.99
N TYR A 423 -8.06 -17.70 -2.83
CA TYR A 423 -8.19 -16.26 -2.69
C TYR A 423 -6.82 -15.60 -2.51
N VAL A 424 -6.60 -14.53 -3.26
CA VAL A 424 -5.43 -13.65 -3.13
C VAL A 424 -5.82 -12.49 -2.22
N CYS A 425 -5.39 -12.54 -0.96
CA CYS A 425 -5.64 -11.45 -0.01
C CYS A 425 -4.63 -10.32 -0.13
N GLU A 426 -3.45 -10.58 -0.70
CA GLU A 426 -2.45 -9.57 -1.01
C GLU A 426 -1.78 -9.87 -2.37
N ALA A 427 -2.21 -9.13 -3.38
CA ALA A 427 -1.68 -9.16 -4.74
C ALA A 427 -0.40 -8.32 -4.79
N ALA A 428 0.74 -9.00 -4.74
CA ALA A 428 2.06 -8.41 -4.62
C ALA A 428 3.12 -9.23 -5.35
N GLY A 429 4.30 -8.64 -5.56
CA GLY A 429 5.41 -9.26 -6.28
C GLY A 429 5.00 -9.78 -7.65
N SER A 430 5.24 -11.06 -7.91
CA SER A 430 4.85 -11.76 -9.14
C SER A 430 3.34 -11.72 -9.42
N PHE A 431 2.52 -11.60 -8.39
CA PHE A 431 1.07 -11.70 -8.44
C PHE A 431 0.36 -10.36 -8.30
N LYS A 432 1.03 -9.24 -8.58
CA LYS A 432 0.37 -7.96 -8.84
C LYS A 432 -0.38 -8.05 -10.17
N LEU A 433 -1.68 -8.40 -10.10
CA LEU A 433 -2.51 -8.69 -11.26
C LEU A 433 -2.98 -7.40 -11.95
N GLU A 434 -4.05 -6.81 -11.43
CA GLU A 434 -4.65 -5.56 -11.94
C GLU A 434 -4.59 -4.48 -10.84
N ASN A 435 -5.44 -3.45 -10.93
CA ASN A 435 -5.34 -2.27 -10.08
C ASN A 435 -5.80 -2.48 -8.62
N THR A 436 -6.33 -3.66 -8.27
CA THR A 436 -6.75 -3.98 -6.89
C THR A 436 -5.78 -4.93 -6.20
N LEU A 437 -5.51 -4.66 -4.92
CA LEU A 437 -4.59 -5.44 -4.09
C LEU A 437 -5.20 -6.75 -3.56
N SER A 438 -6.51 -6.92 -3.65
CA SER A 438 -7.22 -8.09 -3.13
C SER A 438 -8.49 -8.38 -3.95
N GLY A 439 -9.21 -9.46 -3.61
CA GLY A 439 -10.44 -9.82 -4.31
C GLY A 439 -10.29 -10.82 -5.46
N TRP A 440 -9.08 -11.32 -5.71
CA TRP A 440 -8.80 -12.23 -6.82
C TRP A 440 -8.94 -13.70 -6.42
N LEU A 441 -9.56 -14.49 -7.29
CA LEU A 441 -9.62 -15.96 -7.21
C LEU A 441 -8.76 -16.56 -8.31
N ILE A 442 -7.77 -17.38 -7.94
CA ILE A 442 -6.91 -18.09 -8.90
C ILE A 442 -7.61 -19.36 -9.39
N ASP A 443 -7.94 -19.41 -10.69
CA ASP A 443 -8.55 -20.58 -11.33
C ASP A 443 -7.48 -21.63 -11.70
N SER A 444 -6.36 -21.17 -12.25
CA SER A 444 -5.28 -22.04 -12.69
C SER A 444 -3.94 -21.31 -12.73
N VAL A 445 -2.88 -22.08 -12.49
CA VAL A 445 -1.49 -21.63 -12.64
C VAL A 445 -0.78 -22.60 -13.58
N ASP A 446 -0.09 -22.05 -14.58
CA ASP A 446 0.63 -22.82 -15.59
C ASP A 446 -0.22 -23.93 -16.22
N LYS A 447 -1.44 -23.56 -16.64
CA LYS A 447 -2.43 -24.45 -17.28
C LYS A 447 -2.93 -25.60 -16.39
N ARG A 448 -2.60 -25.62 -15.10
CA ARG A 448 -3.07 -26.60 -14.11
C ARG A 448 -4.12 -25.95 -13.20
N PRO A 449 -5.34 -26.51 -13.08
CA PRO A 449 -6.36 -26.00 -12.18
C PRO A 449 -5.88 -25.95 -10.72
N THR A 450 -6.33 -24.94 -9.98
CA THR A 450 -6.01 -24.74 -8.56
C THR A 450 -7.29 -24.50 -7.77
N ARG A 451 -8.00 -25.57 -7.40
CA ARG A 451 -9.35 -25.45 -6.79
C ARG A 451 -9.33 -25.08 -5.31
N ASN A 452 -8.20 -25.29 -4.66
CA ASN A 452 -7.96 -25.01 -3.25
C ASN A 452 -6.47 -24.74 -3.03
N LEU A 453 -6.13 -24.28 -1.83
CA LEU A 453 -4.78 -23.89 -1.46
C LEU A 453 -3.77 -25.04 -1.61
N ASP A 454 -4.17 -26.29 -1.37
CA ASP A 454 -3.26 -27.44 -1.46
C ASP A 454 -2.89 -27.77 -2.92
N GLU A 455 -3.86 -27.74 -3.83
CA GLU A 455 -3.60 -27.87 -5.27
C GLU A 455 -2.71 -26.73 -5.78
N PHE A 456 -2.95 -25.50 -5.32
CA PHE A 456 -2.10 -24.35 -5.65
C PHE A 456 -0.65 -24.55 -5.19
N VAL A 457 -0.46 -24.99 -3.94
CA VAL A 457 0.86 -25.30 -3.38
C VAL A 457 1.59 -26.32 -4.26
N GLU A 458 0.95 -27.45 -4.59
CA GLU A 458 1.59 -28.49 -5.40
C GLU A 458 1.95 -28.01 -6.80
N VAL A 459 1.12 -27.14 -7.40
CA VAL A 459 1.41 -26.52 -8.69
C VAL A 459 2.61 -25.57 -8.60
N MET A 460 2.67 -24.72 -7.58
CA MET A 460 3.75 -23.76 -7.37
C MET A 460 5.10 -24.40 -7.03
N LYS A 461 5.11 -25.56 -6.35
CA LYS A 461 6.34 -26.32 -6.07
C LYS A 461 7.13 -26.69 -7.33
N THR A 462 6.46 -26.88 -8.46
CA THR A 462 7.10 -27.36 -9.69
C THR A 462 7.56 -26.25 -10.62
N ILE A 463 7.31 -24.98 -10.29
CA ILE A 463 7.62 -23.84 -11.17
C ILE A 463 9.03 -23.31 -10.86
N PRO A 464 9.96 -23.34 -11.83
CA PRO A 464 11.29 -22.76 -11.68
C PRO A 464 11.29 -21.26 -11.46
N ASP A 465 12.28 -20.75 -10.72
CA ASP A 465 12.55 -19.31 -10.64
C ASP A 465 12.75 -18.71 -12.05
N ARG A 466 12.41 -17.43 -12.20
CA ARG A 466 12.46 -16.64 -13.44
C ARG A 466 11.59 -17.19 -14.58
N SER A 467 10.69 -18.13 -14.29
CA SER A 467 9.74 -18.65 -15.27
C SER A 467 8.62 -17.64 -15.53
N ARG A 468 8.13 -17.62 -16.76
CA ARG A 468 6.90 -16.90 -17.13
C ARG A 468 5.77 -17.91 -17.24
N VAL A 469 4.78 -17.81 -16.37
CA VAL A 469 3.64 -18.73 -16.35
C VAL A 469 2.35 -18.00 -16.63
N VAL A 470 1.45 -18.68 -17.34
CA VAL A 470 0.10 -18.17 -17.57
C VAL A 470 -0.74 -18.51 -16.35
N ILE A 471 -1.37 -17.50 -15.77
CA ILE A 471 -2.40 -17.68 -14.77
C ILE A 471 -3.75 -17.25 -15.34
N SER A 472 -4.80 -17.85 -14.82
CA SER A 472 -6.16 -17.34 -15.02
C SER A 472 -6.83 -17.14 -13.69
N TYR A 473 -7.62 -16.09 -13.61
CA TYR A 473 -8.20 -15.61 -12.37
C TYR A 473 -9.53 -14.91 -12.64
N ARG A 474 -10.30 -14.67 -11.59
CA ARG A 474 -11.50 -13.83 -11.62
C ARG A 474 -11.50 -12.90 -10.42
N HIS A 475 -12.17 -11.77 -10.56
CA HIS A 475 -12.47 -10.94 -9.40
C HIS A 475 -13.73 -11.46 -8.72
N ILE A 476 -13.77 -11.44 -7.39
CA ILE A 476 -14.92 -11.94 -6.63
C ILE A 476 -16.23 -11.17 -6.91
N ARG A 477 -16.11 -9.90 -7.35
CA ARG A 477 -17.23 -9.04 -7.80
C ARG A 477 -17.73 -9.36 -9.19
N ASP A 478 -16.89 -9.99 -10.02
CA ASP A 478 -17.22 -10.34 -11.39
C ASP A 478 -16.67 -11.74 -11.72
N LEU A 479 -17.50 -12.75 -11.41
CA LEU A 479 -17.20 -14.13 -11.77
C LEU A 479 -17.48 -14.46 -13.25
N HIS A 480 -18.03 -13.52 -14.02
CA HIS A 480 -18.31 -13.75 -15.44
C HIS A 480 -17.10 -13.43 -16.30
N THR A 481 -16.30 -12.45 -15.90
CA THR A 481 -15.07 -12.06 -16.60
C THR A 481 -13.88 -12.87 -16.10
N ARG A 482 -13.30 -13.67 -16.99
CA ARG A 482 -12.06 -14.40 -16.72
C ARG A 482 -10.85 -13.59 -17.17
N GLY A 483 -10.04 -13.16 -16.20
CA GLY A 483 -8.72 -12.59 -16.44
C GLY A 483 -7.71 -13.68 -16.82
N THR A 484 -6.76 -13.32 -17.69
CA THR A 484 -5.62 -14.18 -18.03
C THR A 484 -4.38 -13.33 -18.21
N SER A 485 -3.37 -13.59 -17.38
CA SER A 485 -2.14 -12.81 -17.35
C SER A 485 -0.92 -13.71 -17.33
N ILE A 486 0.20 -13.18 -17.82
CA ILE A 486 1.50 -13.83 -17.74
C ILE A 486 2.25 -13.21 -16.57
N VAL A 487 2.59 -14.01 -15.57
CA VAL A 487 3.36 -13.59 -14.40
C VAL A 487 4.80 -14.09 -14.51
N TYR A 488 5.76 -13.25 -14.11
CA TYR A 488 7.16 -13.61 -14.00
C TYR A 488 7.44 -14.01 -12.55
N ILE A 489 7.86 -15.26 -12.33
CA ILE A 489 8.01 -15.86 -11.00
C ILE A 489 9.39 -15.51 -10.42
N ASP A 490 9.42 -14.66 -9.40
CA ASP A 490 10.61 -14.04 -8.81
C ASP A 490 11.08 -14.69 -7.49
N ARG A 491 11.20 -16.02 -7.49
CA ARG A 491 11.57 -16.80 -6.30
C ARG A 491 13.00 -16.60 -5.83
N HIS A 492 13.87 -15.89 -6.53
CA HIS A 492 15.21 -15.56 -6.02
C HIS A 492 15.19 -14.42 -5.01
N TRP A 493 14.21 -13.51 -5.06
CA TRP A 493 13.97 -12.56 -3.97
C TRP A 493 13.25 -13.22 -2.80
N HIS A 494 12.39 -14.20 -3.11
CA HIS A 494 11.64 -14.98 -2.14
C HIS A 494 11.89 -16.50 -2.25
N PRO A 495 13.04 -17.01 -1.76
CA PRO A 495 13.49 -18.39 -2.05
C PRO A 495 12.57 -19.47 -1.46
N LYS A 496 11.89 -19.18 -0.35
CA LYS A 496 11.03 -20.14 0.33
C LYS A 496 9.57 -19.89 -0.03
N MET A 497 8.87 -20.96 -0.39
CA MET A 497 7.42 -20.98 -0.27
C MET A 497 7.07 -21.36 1.16
N ARG A 498 6.30 -20.54 1.87
CA ARG A 498 6.07 -20.70 3.31
C ARG A 498 4.57 -20.83 3.61
N LEU A 499 4.25 -21.73 4.52
CA LEU A 499 2.92 -21.90 5.10
C LEU A 499 2.91 -21.24 6.48
N ALA A 500 1.91 -20.42 6.73
CA ALA A 500 1.57 -19.93 8.06
C ALA A 500 0.29 -20.63 8.51
N VAL A 501 0.27 -21.16 9.74
CA VAL A 501 -0.91 -21.80 10.34
C VAL A 501 -1.21 -21.16 11.68
N ARG A 502 -2.48 -20.82 11.93
CA ARG A 502 -2.94 -20.24 13.18
C ARG A 502 -2.72 -21.20 14.34
N ASN A 503 -2.12 -20.73 15.42
CA ASN A 503 -1.96 -21.47 16.66
C ASN A 503 -2.67 -20.74 17.80
N ASP A 504 -3.90 -21.16 18.12
CA ASP A 504 -4.72 -20.53 19.16
C ASP A 504 -4.23 -20.87 20.60
N GLU A 505 -3.35 -21.85 20.77
CA GLU A 505 -2.73 -22.15 22.07
C GLU A 505 -1.66 -21.10 22.44
N THR A 506 -0.79 -20.75 21.50
CA THR A 506 0.28 -19.75 21.66
C THR A 506 -0.21 -18.34 21.33
N GLY A 507 -1.27 -18.22 20.53
CA GLY A 507 -1.79 -16.98 19.96
C GLY A 507 -0.96 -16.44 18.78
N LEU A 508 0.02 -17.21 18.31
CA LEU A 508 0.90 -16.88 17.19
C LEU A 508 0.48 -17.61 15.92
N TRP A 509 1.15 -17.30 14.81
CA TRP A 509 1.05 -18.09 13.58
C TRP A 509 2.35 -18.84 13.35
N ASP A 510 2.26 -20.15 13.26
CA ASP A 510 3.41 -21.02 13.08
C ASP A 510 3.82 -21.07 11.61
N PHE A 511 5.08 -20.70 11.35
CA PHE A 511 5.64 -20.66 10.01
C PHE A 511 6.45 -21.92 9.69
N SER A 512 6.16 -22.55 8.55
CA SER A 512 6.91 -23.69 8.02
C SER A 512 7.25 -23.52 6.54
N ASP A 513 8.44 -23.95 6.13
CA ASP A 513 8.87 -23.85 4.74
C ASP A 513 8.36 -25.09 3.97
N LEU A 514 7.60 -24.86 2.89
CA LEU A 514 7.00 -25.92 2.06
C LEU A 514 7.90 -26.38 0.91
N ALA A 515 8.69 -25.47 0.33
CA ALA A 515 9.62 -25.77 -0.76
C ALA A 515 10.66 -24.68 -0.98
N ASP A 516 11.82 -25.10 -1.47
CA ASP A 516 12.88 -24.23 -1.98
C ASP A 516 12.61 -23.76 -3.42
N SER A 517 13.26 -22.69 -3.82
CA SER A 517 13.24 -22.21 -5.20
C SER A 517 13.95 -23.21 -6.12
N LEU A 518 13.25 -23.61 -7.18
CA LEU A 518 13.84 -24.41 -8.23
C LEU A 518 14.74 -23.51 -9.10
N PRO A 519 15.95 -23.97 -9.49
CA PRO A 519 16.86 -23.17 -10.30
C PRO A 519 16.24 -22.69 -11.61
N ALA A 520 16.55 -21.46 -12.00
CA ALA A 520 16.08 -20.90 -13.26
C ALA A 520 16.50 -21.75 -14.45
N LEU A 521 15.58 -21.93 -15.41
CA LEU A 521 15.89 -22.62 -16.66
C LEU A 521 16.88 -21.79 -17.48
N PRO A 522 17.86 -22.41 -18.15
CA PRO A 522 18.77 -21.69 -19.04
C PRO A 522 18.00 -20.94 -20.13
N PRO A 523 18.34 -19.67 -20.39
CA PRO A 523 17.68 -18.92 -21.45
C PRO A 523 18.00 -19.54 -22.82
N VAL A 524 17.01 -19.51 -23.72
CA VAL A 524 17.12 -20.07 -25.07
C VAL A 524 17.07 -18.95 -26.09
N PRO A 525 18.01 -18.88 -27.05
CA PRO A 525 17.95 -17.90 -28.13
C PRO A 525 16.64 -17.96 -28.92
N ARG A 526 16.07 -16.79 -29.22
CA ARG A 526 14.82 -16.66 -29.98
C ARG A 526 15.00 -15.77 -31.20
N LYS A 527 14.21 -16.03 -32.24
CA LYS A 527 14.18 -15.24 -33.48
C LYS A 527 12.92 -14.37 -33.52
N ALA A 528 13.09 -13.12 -33.92
CA ALA A 528 12.00 -12.17 -34.13
C ALA A 528 12.38 -11.14 -35.20
N ASP A 529 11.37 -10.51 -35.78
CA ASP A 529 11.52 -9.40 -36.72
C ASP A 529 10.80 -8.17 -36.15
N PHE A 530 11.34 -6.98 -36.40
CA PHE A 530 10.72 -5.72 -35.98
C PHE A 530 9.51 -5.38 -36.86
N ILE A 531 8.56 -4.68 -36.26
CA ILE A 531 7.40 -4.12 -36.97
C ILE A 531 7.87 -3.18 -38.10
N GLN A 532 7.11 -3.15 -39.20
CA GLN A 532 7.27 -2.16 -40.26
C GLN A 532 6.21 -1.07 -40.04
N LEU A 533 6.65 0.19 -40.02
CA LEU A 533 5.74 1.32 -39.86
C LEU A 533 5.13 1.67 -41.23
N ASP A 534 3.94 1.14 -41.50
CA ASP A 534 3.18 1.46 -42.71
C ASP A 534 2.65 2.91 -42.67
N GLY A 535 2.87 3.67 -43.74
CA GLY A 535 2.34 5.03 -43.87
C GLY A 535 3.15 6.15 -43.18
N VAL A 536 4.27 5.83 -42.53
CA VAL A 536 5.20 6.85 -42.01
C VAL A 536 6.03 7.40 -43.17
N SER A 537 5.85 8.68 -43.49
CA SER A 537 6.53 9.36 -44.61
C SER A 537 8.01 9.63 -44.38
N GLN A 538 8.53 9.32 -43.19
CA GLN A 538 9.89 9.63 -42.74
C GLN A 538 10.73 8.35 -42.58
N PRO A 539 11.69 8.07 -43.48
CA PRO A 539 12.52 6.87 -43.42
C PRO A 539 13.33 6.73 -42.12
N ALA A 540 13.84 7.85 -41.60
CA ALA A 540 14.60 7.92 -40.34
C ALA A 540 13.81 7.34 -39.15
N ALA A 541 12.50 7.62 -39.08
CA ALA A 541 11.64 7.12 -38.02
C ALA A 541 11.37 5.60 -38.14
N SER A 542 11.38 5.05 -39.35
CA SER A 542 11.21 3.62 -39.58
C SER A 542 12.46 2.80 -39.25
N GLU A 543 13.65 3.36 -39.47
CA GLU A 543 14.91 2.69 -39.14
C GLU A 543 15.18 2.68 -37.63
N ILE A 544 14.93 3.80 -36.94
CA ILE A 544 15.26 3.96 -35.51
C ILE A 544 14.49 2.99 -34.60
N VAL A 545 13.34 2.46 -35.02
CA VAL A 545 12.56 1.44 -34.28
C VAL A 545 13.42 0.24 -33.90
N ARG A 546 14.38 -0.16 -34.75
CA ARG A 546 15.28 -1.29 -34.50
C ARG A 546 16.30 -1.04 -33.39
N SER A 547 16.41 0.20 -32.95
CA SER A 547 17.26 0.63 -31.86
C SER A 547 16.48 0.82 -30.55
N PHE A 548 15.19 0.47 -30.50
CA PHE A 548 14.40 0.54 -29.27
C PHE A 548 14.10 -0.83 -28.69
N VAL A 549 14.11 -0.88 -27.36
CA VAL A 549 13.66 -2.04 -26.59
C VAL A 549 12.78 -1.58 -25.44
N ARG A 550 11.78 -2.38 -25.09
CA ARG A 550 10.98 -2.12 -23.90
C ARG A 550 11.72 -2.65 -22.67
N VAL A 551 11.82 -1.84 -21.63
CA VAL A 551 12.50 -2.13 -20.37
C VAL A 551 11.45 -2.20 -19.28
N SER A 552 11.32 -3.36 -18.64
CA SER A 552 10.49 -3.56 -17.46
C SER A 552 11.38 -3.81 -16.24
N CYS A 553 11.23 -2.97 -15.21
CA CYS A 553 11.97 -3.01 -13.96
C CYS A 553 11.03 -3.42 -12.83
N THR A 554 11.43 -4.39 -12.01
CA THR A 554 10.71 -4.81 -10.79
C THR A 554 11.65 -4.73 -9.61
N MET A 555 11.23 -4.10 -8.53
CA MET A 555 12.05 -3.82 -7.35
C MET A 555 11.45 -4.57 -6.15
N PRO A 556 12.22 -5.44 -5.48
CA PRO A 556 11.72 -6.23 -4.35
C PRO A 556 11.57 -5.41 -3.06
N LEU A 557 12.20 -4.23 -2.98
CA LEU A 557 12.23 -3.39 -1.79
C LEU A 557 12.19 -1.92 -2.19
N LYS A 558 11.41 -1.10 -1.48
CA LYS A 558 11.39 0.35 -1.67
C LYS A 558 12.66 0.98 -1.10
N LEU A 559 13.52 1.44 -2.00
CA LEU A 559 14.71 2.22 -1.70
C LEU A 559 14.61 3.61 -2.32
N ASP A 560 15.44 4.50 -1.82
CA ASP A 560 15.67 5.82 -2.38
C ASP A 560 14.43 6.70 -2.58
N GLY A 561 13.39 6.50 -1.77
CA GLY A 561 12.11 7.23 -1.86
C GLY A 561 11.38 7.03 -3.19
N PHE A 562 11.65 5.92 -3.90
CA PHE A 562 11.02 5.63 -5.18
C PHE A 562 9.63 4.98 -5.00
N PRO A 563 8.55 5.58 -5.52
CA PRO A 563 7.18 5.30 -5.08
C PRO A 563 6.58 3.98 -5.55
N GLN A 564 7.19 3.32 -6.55
CA GLN A 564 6.59 2.18 -7.25
C GLN A 564 7.49 0.95 -7.22
N ALA A 565 6.90 -0.23 -6.99
CA ALA A 565 7.61 -1.52 -7.03
C ALA A 565 7.88 -2.00 -8.47
N LYS A 566 7.18 -1.47 -9.48
CA LYS A 566 7.31 -1.88 -10.88
C LYS A 566 7.13 -0.69 -11.81
N LYS A 567 8.04 -0.56 -12.79
CA LYS A 567 7.95 0.43 -13.87
C LYS A 567 8.27 -0.21 -15.22
N THR A 568 7.65 0.30 -16.28
CA THR A 568 7.94 -0.10 -17.65
C THR A 568 8.08 1.14 -18.52
N GLY A 569 9.08 1.14 -19.40
CA GLY A 569 9.33 2.19 -20.36
C GLY A 569 10.14 1.68 -21.54
N PHE A 570 10.71 2.59 -22.32
CA PHE A 570 11.57 2.25 -23.46
C PHE A 570 12.99 2.76 -23.26
N GLY A 571 13.96 1.97 -23.71
CA GLY A 571 15.37 2.33 -23.76
C GLY A 571 15.92 2.29 -25.18
N LEU A 572 16.94 3.10 -25.44
CA LEU A 572 17.65 3.19 -26.72
C LEU A 572 18.89 2.29 -26.70
N VAL A 573 18.99 1.37 -27.66
CA VAL A 573 20.16 0.51 -27.88
C VAL A 573 21.29 1.37 -28.45
N ILE A 574 22.36 1.52 -27.68
CA ILE A 574 23.56 2.29 -28.05
C ILE A 574 24.70 1.39 -28.56
N ASP A 575 24.66 0.09 -28.24
CA ASP A 575 25.58 -0.92 -28.75
C ASP A 575 24.87 -2.27 -28.83
N ALA A 576 24.43 -2.66 -30.02
CA ALA A 576 23.72 -3.91 -30.26
C ALA A 576 24.62 -5.15 -30.13
N GLU A 577 25.94 -5.02 -30.36
CA GLU A 577 26.88 -6.14 -30.25
C GLU A 577 27.16 -6.51 -28.80
N LYS A 578 27.13 -5.50 -27.90
CA LYS A 578 27.32 -5.67 -26.45
C LYS A 578 26.03 -5.72 -25.66
N GLY A 579 24.89 -5.46 -26.31
CA GLY A 579 23.57 -5.40 -25.69
C GLY A 579 23.39 -4.22 -24.74
N LEU A 580 24.05 -3.08 -24.99
CA LEU A 580 23.98 -1.88 -24.13
C LEU A 580 22.78 -1.00 -24.51
N VAL A 581 22.01 -0.62 -23.50
CA VAL A 581 20.78 0.18 -23.64
C VAL A 581 20.78 1.33 -22.65
N VAL A 582 20.46 2.54 -23.10
CA VAL A 582 20.24 3.72 -22.25
C VAL A 582 18.75 3.86 -21.97
N VAL A 583 18.39 3.99 -20.69
CA VAL A 583 17.01 4.13 -20.22
C VAL A 583 16.92 5.21 -19.14
N SER A 584 15.75 5.83 -18.95
CA SER A 584 15.54 6.82 -17.89
C SER A 584 15.72 6.22 -16.48
N ARG A 585 16.27 7.01 -15.55
CA ARG A 585 16.28 6.66 -14.11
C ARG A 585 14.89 6.65 -13.48
N ALA A 586 13.89 7.27 -14.11
CA ALA A 586 12.49 7.12 -13.70
C ALA A 586 11.92 5.72 -14.00
N ILE A 587 12.63 4.88 -14.77
CA ILE A 587 12.28 3.47 -15.02
C ILE A 587 13.19 2.52 -14.25
N VAL A 588 14.51 2.80 -14.22
CA VAL A 588 15.50 2.02 -13.46
C VAL A 588 16.20 2.96 -12.47
N PRO A 589 15.64 3.16 -11.26
CA PRO A 589 16.11 4.16 -10.30
C PRO A 589 17.36 3.73 -9.53
N TYR A 590 17.48 2.45 -9.21
CA TYR A 590 18.59 1.80 -8.49
C TYR A 590 18.77 0.35 -8.98
N ASP A 591 19.83 -0.31 -8.52
CA ASP A 591 20.29 -1.62 -9.03
C ASP A 591 19.79 -2.84 -8.24
N LEU A 592 19.17 -2.67 -7.07
CA LEU A 592 18.39 -3.72 -6.40
C LEU A 592 17.06 -3.96 -7.15
N CYS A 593 17.14 -4.58 -8.32
CA CYS A 593 15.97 -4.83 -9.17
C CYS A 593 16.17 -6.00 -10.15
N ASP A 594 15.06 -6.50 -10.69
CA ASP A 594 15.04 -7.34 -11.90
C ASP A 594 14.70 -6.50 -13.12
N ILE A 595 15.53 -6.64 -14.17
CA ILE A 595 15.33 -5.94 -15.44
C ILE A 595 15.05 -6.97 -16.54
N ASN A 596 13.94 -6.77 -17.24
CA ASN A 596 13.54 -7.54 -18.40
C ASN A 596 13.51 -6.63 -19.63
N ILE A 597 14.24 -7.01 -20.67
CA ILE A 597 14.27 -6.33 -21.96
C ILE A 597 13.41 -7.11 -22.94
N THR A 598 12.38 -6.46 -23.48
CA THR A 598 11.58 -6.98 -24.59
C THR A 598 12.08 -6.37 -25.89
N VAL A 599 12.63 -7.19 -26.79
CA VAL A 599 13.08 -6.82 -28.12
C VAL A 599 12.01 -7.16 -29.14
N ALA A 600 11.69 -6.22 -30.03
CA ALA A 600 10.71 -6.38 -31.11
C ALA A 600 9.34 -6.90 -30.62
N ASP A 601 8.93 -6.54 -29.39
CA ASP A 601 7.73 -7.03 -28.70
C ASP A 601 7.56 -8.56 -28.67
N SER A 602 8.65 -9.30 -28.87
CA SER A 602 8.62 -10.74 -29.11
C SER A 602 9.60 -11.54 -28.25
N ILE A 603 10.81 -11.02 -28.06
CA ILE A 603 11.87 -11.71 -27.33
C ILE A 603 12.05 -11.03 -25.97
N ILE A 604 11.93 -11.78 -24.88
CA ILE A 604 12.18 -11.26 -23.53
C ILE A 604 13.46 -11.88 -22.99
N VAL A 605 14.41 -11.04 -22.60
CA VAL A 605 15.70 -11.43 -22.00
C VAL A 605 15.96 -10.64 -20.73
N ASN A 606 16.68 -11.24 -19.79
CA ASN A 606 17.07 -10.55 -18.57
C ASN A 606 18.24 -9.61 -18.86
N ALA A 607 18.30 -8.51 -18.12
CA ALA A 607 19.38 -7.54 -18.16
C ALA A 607 19.87 -7.19 -16.76
N LYS A 608 21.03 -6.55 -16.69
CA LYS A 608 21.62 -6.03 -15.45
C LYS A 608 21.90 -4.53 -15.59
N VAL A 609 21.91 -3.82 -14.47
CA VAL A 609 22.43 -2.45 -14.41
C VAL A 609 23.94 -2.48 -14.62
N VAL A 610 24.43 -1.65 -15.54
CA VAL A 610 25.87 -1.41 -15.75
C VAL A 610 26.29 -0.12 -15.08
N PHE A 611 25.48 0.93 -15.22
CA PHE A 611 25.84 2.26 -14.74
C PHE A 611 24.60 3.11 -14.45
N LEU A 612 24.59 3.83 -13.33
CA LEU A 612 23.55 4.78 -12.94
C LEU A 612 24.13 6.19 -12.96
N HIS A 613 23.66 7.07 -13.85
CA HIS A 613 24.23 8.41 -13.90
C HIS A 613 23.78 9.25 -12.69
N PRO A 614 24.69 9.94 -11.98
CA PRO A 614 24.37 10.66 -10.73
C PRO A 614 23.45 11.87 -10.92
N LEU A 615 23.49 12.56 -12.07
CA LEU A 615 22.77 13.84 -12.27
C LEU A 615 21.84 13.91 -13.50
N GLN A 616 22.22 13.29 -14.62
CA GLN A 616 21.59 13.44 -15.94
C GLN A 616 20.43 12.45 -16.28
N ASN A 617 19.75 11.88 -15.28
CA ASN A 617 18.53 11.04 -15.41
C ASN A 617 18.58 9.84 -16.36
N TYR A 618 19.73 9.19 -16.52
CA TYR A 618 19.82 7.97 -17.31
C TYR A 618 20.58 6.84 -16.60
N THR A 619 20.26 5.63 -17.03
CA THR A 619 20.84 4.36 -16.60
C THR A 619 21.27 3.59 -17.83
N VAL A 620 22.44 2.96 -17.76
CA VAL A 620 22.89 1.99 -18.78
C VAL A 620 22.62 0.60 -18.26
N VAL A 621 21.90 -0.19 -19.04
CA VAL A 621 21.59 -1.60 -18.76
C VAL A 621 22.17 -2.48 -19.87
N GLN A 622 22.46 -3.74 -19.53
CA GLN A 622 23.04 -4.70 -20.47
C GLN A 622 22.27 -6.01 -20.47
N TYR A 623 21.85 -6.46 -21.66
CA TYR A 623 21.35 -7.82 -21.91
C TYR A 623 22.39 -8.66 -22.66
N ASP A 624 22.18 -9.98 -22.71
CA ASP A 624 22.98 -10.88 -23.53
C ASP A 624 22.44 -10.92 -24.98
N PRO A 625 23.15 -10.33 -25.97
CA PRO A 625 22.68 -10.27 -27.34
C PRO A 625 22.68 -11.63 -28.04
N SER A 626 23.42 -12.63 -27.53
CA SER A 626 23.42 -13.98 -28.11
C SER A 626 22.05 -14.69 -28.00
N LEU A 627 21.21 -14.24 -27.06
CA LEU A 627 19.85 -14.72 -26.87
C LEU A 627 18.84 -14.10 -27.85
N VAL A 628 19.24 -13.07 -28.59
CA VAL A 628 18.37 -12.24 -29.44
C VAL A 628 18.76 -12.38 -30.90
N GLN A 629 18.03 -13.21 -31.65
CA GLN A 629 18.18 -13.35 -33.11
C GLN A 629 17.20 -12.43 -33.83
N ALA A 630 17.34 -11.12 -33.61
CA ALA A 630 16.55 -10.07 -34.26
C ALA A 630 17.50 -9.02 -34.87
N PRO A 631 17.09 -8.27 -35.91
CA PRO A 631 17.94 -7.27 -36.55
C PRO A 631 18.00 -5.97 -35.71
N VAL A 632 18.44 -6.08 -34.45
CA VAL A 632 18.67 -4.96 -33.54
C VAL A 632 19.79 -4.10 -34.09
N GLN A 633 19.64 -2.78 -34.00
CA GLN A 633 20.63 -1.82 -34.49
C GLN A 633 21.11 -0.91 -33.37
N SER A 634 22.39 -0.52 -33.43
CA SER A 634 22.91 0.54 -32.57
C SER A 634 22.44 1.89 -33.11
N ALA A 635 21.85 2.71 -32.25
CA ALA A 635 21.49 4.07 -32.60
C ALA A 635 22.74 4.91 -32.88
N LYS A 636 22.70 5.73 -33.93
CA LYS A 636 23.74 6.72 -34.23
C LYS A 636 23.48 7.96 -33.40
N LEU A 637 24.39 8.29 -32.48
CA LEU A 637 24.27 9.47 -31.61
C LEU A 637 24.97 10.67 -32.25
N SER A 638 24.35 11.85 -32.17
CA SER A 638 24.94 13.10 -32.63
C SER A 638 26.11 13.51 -31.73
N THR A 639 27.19 13.98 -32.33
CA THR A 639 28.29 14.66 -31.61
C THR A 639 28.06 16.17 -31.51
N GLU A 640 27.10 16.71 -32.24
CA GLU A 640 26.74 18.13 -32.22
C GLU A 640 25.49 18.38 -31.38
N TYR A 641 25.52 19.46 -30.60
CA TYR A 641 24.36 19.89 -29.81
C TYR A 641 23.25 20.41 -30.73
N ILE A 642 22.03 19.93 -30.48
CA ILE A 642 20.82 20.45 -31.13
C ILE A 642 20.61 21.93 -30.77
N LYS A 643 20.09 22.72 -31.70
CA LYS A 643 19.90 24.17 -31.55
C LYS A 643 18.43 24.54 -31.47
N GLN A 644 18.13 25.64 -30.78
CA GLN A 644 16.79 26.23 -30.80
C GLN A 644 16.37 26.58 -32.23
N GLY A 645 15.13 26.28 -32.59
CA GLY A 645 14.59 26.47 -33.94
C GLY A 645 15.04 25.43 -34.97
N GLN A 646 15.88 24.46 -34.60
CA GLN A 646 16.30 23.38 -35.48
C GLN A 646 15.14 22.41 -35.73
N ASP A 647 14.89 22.09 -36.99
CA ASP A 647 13.95 21.04 -37.39
C ASP A 647 14.44 19.66 -36.93
N THR A 648 13.50 18.86 -36.43
CA THR A 648 13.76 17.50 -35.94
C THR A 648 12.52 16.62 -36.10
N ILE A 649 12.72 15.32 -35.92
CA ILE A 649 11.65 14.32 -35.94
C ILE A 649 11.52 13.76 -34.54
N PHE A 650 10.36 13.98 -33.92
CA PHE A 650 10.01 13.34 -32.67
C PHE A 650 9.54 11.91 -32.93
N VAL A 651 10.19 10.93 -32.33
CA VAL A 651 9.77 9.52 -32.31
C VAL A 651 9.60 9.11 -30.84
N GLY A 652 8.36 8.92 -30.40
CA GLY A 652 8.03 8.62 -29.01
C GLY A 652 7.12 7.41 -28.87
N PHE A 653 6.98 6.92 -27.63
CA PHE A 653 6.04 5.87 -27.27
C PHE A 653 4.94 6.44 -26.38
N ASN A 654 3.69 6.27 -26.80
CA ASN A 654 2.55 6.69 -25.99
C ASN A 654 2.26 5.70 -24.86
N GLN A 655 1.24 6.00 -24.04
CA GLN A 655 0.80 5.16 -22.92
C GLN A 655 0.42 3.72 -23.31
N ASN A 656 0.03 3.50 -24.58
CA ASN A 656 -0.29 2.17 -25.13
C ASN A 656 0.95 1.44 -25.70
N PHE A 657 2.16 1.93 -25.41
CA PHE A 657 3.42 1.43 -25.93
C PHE A 657 3.52 1.46 -27.48
N ARG A 658 2.74 2.33 -28.14
CA ARG A 658 2.76 2.49 -29.59
C ARG A 658 3.63 3.65 -30.00
N ILE A 659 4.32 3.47 -31.13
CA ILE A 659 5.18 4.49 -31.71
C ILE A 659 4.33 5.60 -32.31
N VAL A 660 4.69 6.84 -31.97
CA VAL A 660 4.16 8.05 -32.59
C VAL A 660 5.30 8.84 -33.20
N VAL A 661 5.05 9.44 -34.36
CA VAL A 661 6.05 10.17 -35.14
C VAL A 661 5.48 11.53 -35.52
N ALA A 662 6.25 12.60 -35.29
CA ALA A 662 5.90 13.93 -35.76
C ALA A 662 7.13 14.74 -36.17
N LYS A 663 7.04 15.43 -37.31
CA LYS A 663 7.98 16.51 -37.63
C LYS A 663 7.72 17.67 -36.67
N THR A 664 8.77 18.21 -36.07
CA THR A 664 8.68 19.30 -35.11
C THR A 664 9.96 20.14 -35.18
N ALA A 665 10.03 21.20 -34.39
CA ALA A 665 11.23 22.00 -34.19
C ALA A 665 11.50 22.16 -32.70
N VAL A 666 12.76 22.36 -32.35
CA VAL A 666 13.15 22.68 -30.97
C VAL A 666 12.61 24.06 -30.61
N THR A 667 11.73 24.11 -29.61
CA THR A 667 11.13 25.37 -29.14
C THR A 667 12.06 26.13 -28.23
N ASP A 668 12.67 25.42 -27.29
CA ASP A 668 13.59 25.97 -26.33
C ASP A 668 14.61 24.92 -25.88
N ILE A 669 15.76 25.40 -25.44
CA ILE A 669 16.74 24.62 -24.69
C ILE A 669 16.91 25.40 -23.41
N THR A 670 16.56 24.82 -22.27
CA THR A 670 16.55 25.53 -20.99
C THR A 670 17.24 24.70 -19.91
N THR A 671 17.96 25.37 -19.02
CA THR A 671 18.54 24.66 -17.88
C THR A 671 17.44 24.44 -16.85
N VAL A 672 17.19 23.18 -16.51
CA VAL A 672 16.13 22.77 -15.59
C VAL A 672 16.71 22.12 -14.35
N SER A 673 16.03 22.34 -13.24
CA SER A 673 16.15 21.52 -12.04
C SER A 673 14.76 20.98 -11.75
N ILE A 674 14.63 19.65 -11.76
CA ILE A 674 13.36 19.01 -11.43
C ILE A 674 13.05 19.31 -9.95
N PRO A 675 11.81 19.72 -9.61
CA PRO A 675 11.47 20.06 -8.24
C PRO A 675 11.68 18.88 -7.28
N ALA A 676 12.07 19.20 -6.05
CA ALA A 676 12.32 18.20 -5.03
C ALA A 676 11.02 17.76 -4.35
N ASN A 677 10.93 16.48 -4.01
CA ASN A 677 9.92 15.97 -3.11
C ASN A 677 10.48 15.99 -1.68
N ALA A 678 9.92 16.85 -0.82
CA ALA A 678 10.34 17.02 0.56
C ALA A 678 9.84 15.89 1.48
N SER A 679 8.67 15.32 1.21
CA SER A 679 8.11 14.24 2.04
C SER A 679 8.73 12.88 1.77
N ALA A 680 9.18 12.65 0.53
CA ALA A 680 9.92 11.47 0.13
C ALA A 680 11.11 11.86 -0.77
N PRO A 681 12.26 12.26 -0.18
CA PRO A 681 13.46 12.59 -0.94
C PRO A 681 13.86 11.45 -1.87
N ARG A 682 13.97 11.75 -3.16
CA ARG A 682 14.26 10.77 -4.21
C ARG A 682 15.07 11.38 -5.34
N TYR A 683 15.71 10.51 -6.12
CA TYR A 683 16.50 10.91 -7.27
C TYR A 683 15.74 11.89 -8.16
N ARG A 684 16.41 12.97 -8.54
CA ARG A 684 15.91 13.97 -9.49
C ARG A 684 17.06 14.52 -10.32
N ALA A 685 16.76 14.96 -11.54
CA ALA A 685 17.76 15.63 -12.36
C ALA A 685 17.96 17.07 -11.90
N ILE A 686 19.22 17.45 -11.72
CA ILE A 686 19.66 18.82 -11.46
C ILE A 686 20.82 19.16 -12.39
N ASN A 687 21.05 20.46 -12.61
CA ASN A 687 22.11 20.94 -13.49
C ASN A 687 22.04 20.24 -14.85
N LEU A 688 20.91 20.36 -15.52
CA LEU A 688 20.63 19.69 -16.79
C LEU A 688 20.13 20.71 -17.82
N ASP A 689 20.66 20.68 -19.04
CA ASP A 689 20.01 21.34 -20.18
C ASP A 689 18.93 20.42 -20.77
N ALA A 690 17.68 20.84 -20.68
CA ALA A 690 16.52 20.17 -21.26
C ALA A 690 16.11 20.80 -22.58
N VAL A 691 15.70 19.96 -23.51
CA VAL A 691 15.21 20.33 -24.85
C VAL A 691 13.69 20.16 -24.90
N THR A 692 12.97 21.19 -25.33
CA THR A 692 11.52 21.14 -25.56
C THR A 692 11.22 21.26 -27.06
N VAL A 693 10.06 20.76 -27.47
CA VAL A 693 9.62 20.71 -28.87
C VAL A 693 8.20 21.26 -29.02
N ASP A 694 7.84 21.69 -30.23
CA ASP A 694 6.57 22.37 -30.54
C ASP A 694 5.36 21.41 -30.61
N THR A 695 5.60 20.10 -30.62
CA THR A 695 4.52 19.11 -30.77
C THR A 695 3.83 18.79 -29.45
N GLY A 696 2.50 18.87 -29.42
CA GLY A 696 1.67 18.41 -28.30
C GLY A 696 1.73 16.90 -28.05
N LEU A 697 2.20 16.10 -29.03
CA LEU A 697 2.39 14.65 -28.85
C LEU A 697 3.49 14.32 -27.83
N SER A 698 4.43 15.24 -27.63
CA SER A 698 5.55 15.06 -26.70
C SER A 698 5.08 14.90 -25.25
N GLY A 699 3.97 15.55 -24.88
CA GLY A 699 3.35 15.43 -23.55
C GLY A 699 2.60 14.12 -23.32
N GLN A 700 2.31 13.34 -24.37
CA GLN A 700 1.64 12.04 -24.27
C GLN A 700 2.63 10.86 -24.25
N CYS A 701 3.93 11.15 -24.38
CA CYS A 701 4.98 10.16 -24.53
C CYS A 701 6.01 10.28 -23.41
N SER A 702 6.18 9.21 -22.65
CA SER A 702 7.15 9.16 -21.55
C SER A 702 8.58 8.95 -22.03
N ASN A 703 8.77 8.21 -23.13
CA ASN A 703 10.09 7.86 -23.66
C ASN A 703 10.12 8.02 -25.20
N GLY A 704 11.31 8.28 -25.74
CA GLY A 704 11.50 8.46 -27.19
C GLY A 704 12.86 9.06 -27.55
N VAL A 705 12.94 9.66 -28.74
CA VAL A 705 14.11 10.36 -29.28
C VAL A 705 13.70 11.53 -30.19
N LEU A 706 14.61 12.49 -30.34
CA LEU A 706 14.64 13.47 -31.42
C LEU A 706 15.67 13.02 -32.46
N VAL A 707 15.27 12.89 -33.72
CA VAL A 707 16.09 12.34 -34.81
C VAL A 707 16.17 13.34 -35.95
N GLY A 708 17.35 13.49 -36.55
CA GLY A 708 17.52 14.22 -37.81
C GLY A 708 16.91 13.50 -39.01
N GLU A 709 16.77 14.19 -40.14
CA GLU A 709 16.32 13.56 -41.39
C GLU A 709 17.31 12.49 -41.92
N ASP A 710 18.56 12.53 -41.44
CA ASP A 710 19.64 11.58 -41.69
C ASP A 710 19.59 10.32 -40.80
N GLY A 711 18.63 10.23 -39.88
CA GLY A 711 18.50 9.11 -38.95
C GLY A 711 19.42 9.18 -37.73
N VAL A 712 20.17 10.27 -37.54
CA VAL A 712 21.03 10.46 -36.36
C VAL A 712 20.20 10.97 -35.19
N VAL A 713 20.32 10.33 -34.04
CA VAL A 713 19.65 10.73 -32.79
C VAL A 713 20.33 11.98 -32.24
N GLN A 714 19.59 13.07 -32.18
CA GLN A 714 20.04 14.37 -31.69
C GLN A 714 19.84 14.50 -30.18
N ALA A 715 18.73 13.97 -29.65
CA ALA A 715 18.43 13.95 -28.22
C ALA A 715 17.61 12.71 -27.82
N LEU A 716 17.76 12.24 -26.58
CA LEU A 716 16.84 11.28 -25.95
C LEU A 716 15.61 12.01 -25.43
N TRP A 717 14.43 11.41 -25.50
CA TRP A 717 13.24 11.91 -24.81
C TRP A 717 13.01 11.06 -23.58
N LEU A 718 13.14 11.65 -22.39
CA LEU A 718 13.12 10.95 -21.11
C LEU A 718 11.99 11.48 -20.22
N ASN A 719 11.49 10.60 -19.35
CA ASN A 719 10.61 10.98 -18.26
C ASN A 719 11.43 11.24 -16.99
N TYR A 720 11.05 12.26 -16.24
CA TYR A 720 11.69 12.69 -15.00
C TYR A 720 10.64 12.71 -13.90
N LEU A 721 10.94 12.07 -12.77
CA LEU A 721 10.05 12.04 -11.61
C LEU A 721 10.36 13.24 -10.71
N GLY A 722 9.35 14.07 -10.43
CA GLY A 722 9.51 15.28 -9.63
C GLY A 722 8.81 15.23 -8.28
N GLU A 723 8.16 16.33 -7.92
CA GLU A 723 7.39 16.51 -6.71
C GLU A 723 6.08 15.71 -6.70
N ARG A 724 5.39 15.74 -5.56
CA ARG A 724 4.06 15.14 -5.39
C ARG A 724 3.04 16.27 -5.28
N THR A 725 1.95 16.17 -6.05
CA THR A 725 0.89 17.18 -6.02
C THR A 725 0.18 17.12 -4.66
N PRO A 726 0.02 18.25 -3.94
CA PRO A 726 -0.62 18.25 -2.62
C PRO A 726 -2.07 17.77 -2.63
N SER A 727 -2.84 18.08 -3.69
CA SER A 727 -4.27 17.77 -3.77
C SER A 727 -4.58 16.35 -4.23
N SER A 728 -3.91 15.86 -5.28
CA SER A 728 -4.17 14.53 -5.84
C SER A 728 -3.30 13.42 -5.24
N HIS A 729 -2.29 13.81 -4.45
CA HIS A 729 -1.24 12.91 -3.97
C HIS A 729 -0.62 12.05 -5.09
N LYS A 730 -0.62 12.52 -6.35
CA LYS A 730 0.06 11.86 -7.46
C LYS A 730 1.42 12.51 -7.72
N ASP A 731 2.40 11.69 -8.07
CA ASP A 731 3.71 12.16 -8.49
C ASP A 731 3.64 12.85 -9.85
N VAL A 732 4.37 13.97 -9.99
CA VAL A 732 4.47 14.70 -11.25
C VAL A 732 5.57 14.09 -12.11
N GLU A 733 5.22 13.67 -13.33
CA GLU A 733 6.18 13.24 -14.34
C GLU A 733 6.40 14.34 -15.38
N TYR A 734 7.67 14.71 -15.60
CA TYR A 734 8.08 15.67 -16.63
C TYR A 734 8.64 14.93 -17.84
N HIS A 735 8.38 15.41 -19.04
CA HIS A 735 8.86 14.81 -20.29
C HIS A 735 9.74 15.80 -21.04
N LEU A 736 11.06 15.52 -21.09
CA LEU A 736 12.05 16.47 -21.59
C LEU A 736 13.11 15.78 -22.45
N GLY A 737 13.59 16.49 -23.45
CA GLY A 737 14.69 16.05 -24.30
C GLY A 737 16.05 16.23 -23.63
N PHE A 738 16.95 15.28 -23.82
CA PHE A 738 18.33 15.29 -23.32
C PHE A 738 19.31 15.09 -24.47
N ALA A 739 20.15 16.10 -24.74
CA ALA A 739 21.01 16.13 -25.92
C ALA A 739 22.07 15.00 -25.89
N THR A 740 22.22 14.30 -27.01
CA THR A 740 23.12 13.13 -27.10
C THR A 740 24.62 13.42 -26.89
N PRO A 741 25.19 14.59 -27.23
CA PRO A 741 26.60 14.84 -26.98
C PRO A 741 26.99 14.74 -25.50
N SER A 742 26.06 15.07 -24.58
CA SER A 742 26.28 14.96 -23.13
C SER A 742 26.38 13.51 -22.63
N LEU A 743 25.92 12.52 -23.41
CA LEU A 743 26.08 11.10 -23.09
C LEU A 743 27.49 10.59 -23.43
N LEU A 744 28.11 11.13 -24.48
CA LEU A 744 29.29 10.56 -25.11
C LEU A 744 30.49 10.40 -24.16
N PRO A 745 30.82 11.35 -23.26
CA PRO A 745 31.95 11.21 -22.34
C PRO A 745 31.90 9.94 -21.47
N VAL A 746 30.69 9.52 -21.10
CA VAL A 746 30.44 8.36 -20.25
C VAL A 746 30.20 7.11 -21.09
N ILE A 747 29.31 7.21 -22.08
CA ILE A 747 28.92 6.07 -22.91
C ILE A 747 30.09 5.51 -23.72
N SER A 748 30.97 6.37 -24.25
CA SER A 748 32.15 5.90 -24.99
C SER A 748 33.12 5.09 -24.13
N LYS A 749 33.29 5.44 -22.83
CA LYS A 749 34.10 4.64 -21.88
C LYS A 749 33.46 3.26 -21.66
N ILE A 750 32.15 3.21 -21.40
CA ILE A 750 31.40 1.96 -21.20
C ILE A 750 31.44 1.08 -22.45
N GLN A 751 31.28 1.66 -23.64
CA GLN A 751 31.42 0.96 -24.92
C GLN A 751 32.85 0.44 -25.14
N GLN A 752 33.88 1.00 -24.50
CA GLN A 752 35.24 0.48 -24.55
C GLN A 752 35.50 -0.61 -23.49
N GLY A 753 34.55 -0.86 -22.59
CA GLY A 753 34.68 -1.80 -21.48
C GLY A 753 35.29 -1.19 -20.21
N GLU A 754 35.41 0.14 -20.16
CA GLU A 754 35.89 0.89 -18.99
C GLU A 754 34.68 1.39 -18.18
N MET A 755 34.65 1.11 -16.87
CA MET A 755 33.59 1.60 -15.99
C MET A 755 33.95 3.02 -15.52
N PRO A 756 33.13 4.04 -15.80
CA PRO A 756 33.42 5.41 -15.40
C PRO A 756 33.24 5.60 -13.89
N GLU A 757 34.29 6.06 -13.21
CA GLU A 757 34.27 6.49 -11.81
C GLU A 757 34.07 8.00 -11.73
N LEU A 758 32.82 8.43 -11.88
CA LEU A 758 32.50 9.86 -11.93
C LEU A 758 32.64 10.52 -10.56
N ARG A 759 32.99 11.81 -10.61
CA ARG A 759 32.93 12.72 -9.47
C ARG A 759 32.00 13.90 -9.78
N ILE A 760 31.33 14.45 -8.79
CA ILE A 760 30.39 15.56 -8.95
C ILE A 760 30.69 16.72 -8.01
N LEU A 761 30.24 17.91 -8.38
CA LEU A 761 30.15 19.05 -7.47
C LEU A 761 28.88 18.92 -6.62
N ASN A 762 29.02 19.08 -5.30
CA ASN A 762 27.92 19.06 -4.32
C ASN A 762 27.11 20.34 -4.36
N MET A 763 26.46 20.63 -5.49
CA MET A 763 25.65 21.83 -5.63
C MET A 763 24.52 21.66 -6.62
N GLU A 764 23.40 22.31 -6.33
CA GLU A 764 22.40 22.68 -7.32
C GLU A 764 22.67 24.10 -7.78
N SER A 765 22.67 24.32 -9.09
CA SER A 765 22.80 25.62 -9.71
C SER A 765 21.51 26.06 -10.39
N TYR A 766 21.36 27.37 -10.60
CA TYR A 766 20.34 27.92 -11.47
C TYR A 766 20.92 29.04 -12.33
N VAL A 767 20.22 29.34 -13.43
CA VAL A 767 20.65 30.35 -14.39
C VAL A 767 20.39 31.75 -13.85
N VAL A 768 21.43 32.58 -13.90
CA VAL A 768 21.34 34.01 -13.58
C VAL A 768 21.42 34.84 -14.86
N GLN A 769 20.47 35.75 -15.01
CA GLN A 769 20.45 36.68 -16.15
C GLN A 769 21.56 37.73 -16.02
N MET A 770 22.11 38.22 -17.13
CA MET A 770 23.20 39.21 -17.09
C MET A 770 22.85 40.51 -16.33
N SER A 771 21.58 40.91 -16.33
CA SER A 771 21.11 42.06 -15.53
C SER A 771 21.25 41.81 -14.03
N GLN A 772 20.93 40.61 -13.57
CA GLN A 772 21.08 40.18 -12.18
C GLN A 772 22.57 39.99 -11.84
N ALA A 773 23.34 39.34 -12.72
CA ALA A 773 24.77 39.12 -12.53
C ALA A 773 25.53 40.45 -12.30
N ARG A 774 25.18 41.51 -13.04
CA ARG A 774 25.71 42.87 -12.83
C ARG A 774 25.40 43.42 -11.44
N ILE A 775 24.15 43.30 -11.01
CA ILE A 775 23.70 43.75 -9.68
C ILE A 775 24.45 42.99 -8.57
N MET A 776 24.77 41.72 -8.81
CA MET A 776 25.50 40.85 -7.90
C MET A 776 27.04 41.03 -7.96
N GLY A 777 27.52 41.96 -8.80
CA GLY A 777 28.92 42.41 -8.84
C GLY A 777 29.81 41.68 -9.84
N VAL A 778 29.25 40.98 -10.83
CA VAL A 778 30.03 40.50 -11.98
C VAL A 778 30.48 41.70 -12.82
N SER A 779 31.78 41.82 -13.07
CA SER A 779 32.36 42.95 -13.81
C SER A 779 31.98 42.94 -15.29
N GLU A 780 31.91 44.11 -15.94
CA GLU A 780 31.57 44.20 -17.37
C GLU A 780 32.55 43.41 -18.26
N GLU A 781 33.82 43.29 -17.86
CA GLU A 781 34.80 42.46 -18.58
C GLU A 781 34.35 40.98 -18.65
N TRP A 782 33.83 40.43 -17.54
CA TRP A 782 33.29 39.08 -17.52
C TRP A 782 32.00 38.97 -18.32
N ILE A 783 31.12 39.97 -18.27
CA ILE A 783 29.89 39.99 -19.07
C ILE A 783 30.21 39.98 -20.58
N GLU A 784 31.22 40.74 -21.02
CA GLU A 784 31.69 40.72 -22.40
C GLU A 784 32.25 39.36 -22.80
N LYS A 785 33.07 38.73 -21.94
CA LYS A 785 33.59 37.37 -22.16
C LYS A 785 32.46 36.34 -22.30
N VAL A 786 31.46 36.38 -21.43
CA VAL A 786 30.29 35.47 -21.49
C VAL A 786 29.48 35.70 -22.77
N THR A 787 29.28 36.96 -23.16
CA THR A 787 28.55 37.31 -24.39
C THR A 787 29.27 36.79 -25.63
N GLN A 788 30.60 36.88 -25.67
CA GLN A 788 31.40 36.35 -26.79
C GLN A 788 31.43 34.82 -26.79
N ALA A 789 31.51 34.17 -25.63
CA ALA A 789 31.59 32.71 -25.53
C ALA A 789 30.24 32.01 -25.80
N ASN A 790 29.13 32.61 -25.37
CA ASN A 790 27.79 32.05 -25.57
C ASN A 790 26.80 33.12 -26.07
N PRO A 791 26.91 33.53 -27.35
CA PRO A 791 26.08 34.59 -27.92
C PRO A 791 24.58 34.23 -28.01
N ALA A 792 24.25 32.96 -27.84
CA ALA A 792 22.87 32.48 -27.90
C ALA A 792 22.13 32.62 -26.55
N ARG A 793 22.83 32.43 -25.41
CA ARG A 793 22.14 32.25 -24.11
C ARG A 793 22.68 33.10 -22.96
N HIS A 794 23.65 34.01 -23.17
CA HIS A 794 24.16 35.03 -22.21
C HIS A 794 23.87 34.72 -20.73
N GLN A 795 24.41 33.59 -20.23
CA GLN A 795 24.05 33.07 -18.91
C GLN A 795 25.29 32.65 -18.12
N LEU A 796 25.17 32.81 -16.80
CA LEU A 796 26.08 32.28 -15.80
C LEU A 796 25.26 31.43 -14.82
N PHE A 797 25.95 30.56 -14.09
CA PHE A 797 25.32 29.70 -13.10
C PHE A 797 25.62 30.22 -11.70
N MET A 798 24.56 30.30 -10.89
CA MET A 798 24.69 30.59 -9.48
C MET A 798 24.32 29.38 -8.65
N VAL A 799 25.08 29.17 -7.60
CA VAL A 799 24.83 28.12 -6.61
C VAL A 799 23.53 28.44 -5.89
N ARG A 800 22.51 27.61 -6.12
CA ARG A 800 21.22 27.66 -5.44
C ARG A 800 21.32 27.04 -4.05
N LYS A 801 21.98 25.88 -3.99
CA LYS A 801 22.07 25.05 -2.80
C LYS A 801 23.35 24.24 -2.84
N VAL A 802 23.94 24.01 -1.68
CA VAL A 802 25.11 23.15 -1.49
C VAL A 802 24.67 21.87 -0.80
N ASP A 803 25.04 20.72 -1.35
CA ASP A 803 24.63 19.43 -0.81
C ASP A 803 25.35 19.13 0.51
N CYS A 804 24.69 18.43 1.42
CA CYS A 804 25.33 17.95 2.64
C CYS A 804 26.40 16.89 2.32
N PRO A 805 27.69 17.14 2.58
CA PRO A 805 28.75 16.27 2.13
C PRO A 805 28.73 14.88 2.82
N PRO A 806 29.34 13.85 2.21
CA PRO A 806 29.53 12.54 2.81
C PRO A 806 30.25 12.59 4.17
N ALA A 807 30.04 11.58 5.02
CA ALA A 807 30.74 11.49 6.29
C ALA A 807 32.24 11.28 6.05
N GLY A 808 33.09 12.08 6.71
CA GLY A 808 34.55 12.02 6.53
C GLY A 808 35.10 12.90 5.40
N PHE A 809 34.24 13.65 4.70
CA PHE A 809 34.67 14.67 3.75
C PHE A 809 35.30 15.85 4.49
N ASP A 810 36.45 16.34 4.01
CA ASP A 810 37.24 17.36 4.71
C ASP A 810 36.58 18.75 4.56
N ASN A 811 35.92 19.21 5.62
CA ASN A 811 35.29 20.54 5.70
C ASN A 811 36.31 21.70 5.80
N THR A 812 37.61 21.44 5.68
CA THR A 812 38.66 22.47 5.71
C THR A 812 38.97 23.11 4.36
N ALA A 813 38.44 22.58 3.24
CA ALA A 813 38.57 23.17 1.91
C ALA A 813 37.53 24.30 1.67
N ASP A 814 37.86 25.27 0.81
CA ASP A 814 36.92 26.32 0.40
C ASP A 814 35.75 25.71 -0.39
N SER A 815 34.56 25.66 0.21
CA SER A 815 33.35 25.20 -0.47
C SER A 815 32.64 26.33 -1.21
N PHE A 816 31.81 25.94 -2.18
CA PHE A 816 30.75 26.84 -2.66
C PHE A 816 29.85 27.27 -1.48
N GLN A 817 29.25 28.43 -1.64
CA GLN A 817 28.19 28.99 -0.80
C GLN A 817 26.98 29.32 -1.67
N GLU A 818 25.79 29.27 -1.07
CA GLU A 818 24.57 29.73 -1.74
C GLU A 818 24.71 31.19 -2.16
N GLY A 819 24.44 31.48 -3.43
CA GLY A 819 24.62 32.79 -4.03
C GLY A 819 25.96 33.00 -4.76
N ASP A 820 26.88 32.05 -4.74
CA ASP A 820 28.12 32.13 -5.53
C ASP A 820 27.83 32.05 -7.02
N ILE A 821 28.30 33.04 -7.80
CA ILE A 821 28.25 33.01 -9.26
C ILE A 821 29.54 32.39 -9.79
N ILE A 822 29.43 31.31 -10.55
CA ILE A 822 30.56 30.58 -11.11
C ILE A 822 30.97 31.23 -12.44
N LEU A 823 32.21 31.73 -12.50
CA LEU A 823 32.78 32.28 -13.73
C LEU A 823 33.58 31.20 -14.47
N THR A 824 34.56 30.59 -13.80
CA THR A 824 35.40 29.56 -14.40
C THR A 824 35.62 28.37 -13.46
N LEU A 825 35.87 27.20 -14.04
CA LEU A 825 36.40 26.01 -13.37
C LEU A 825 37.68 25.59 -14.09
N ASP A 826 38.80 25.49 -13.36
CA ASP A 826 40.15 25.26 -13.90
C ASP A 826 40.50 26.18 -15.09
N GLY A 827 40.07 27.44 -14.99
CA GLY A 827 40.28 28.45 -16.03
C GLY A 827 39.34 28.35 -17.24
N GLN A 828 38.50 27.31 -17.33
CA GLN A 828 37.46 27.19 -18.36
C GLN A 828 36.22 28.00 -17.95
N LEU A 829 35.79 28.92 -18.81
CA LEU A 829 34.55 29.69 -18.60
C LEU A 829 33.32 28.78 -18.64
N ILE A 830 32.41 28.94 -17.67
CA ILE A 830 31.20 28.13 -17.52
C ILE A 830 29.96 28.96 -17.92
N THR A 831 29.44 28.68 -19.10
CA THR A 831 28.24 29.28 -19.72
C THR A 831 27.20 28.24 -20.16
N ARG A 832 27.57 26.94 -20.10
CA ARG A 832 26.71 25.79 -20.39
C ARG A 832 26.85 24.74 -19.29
N VAL A 833 25.80 23.94 -19.10
CA VAL A 833 25.84 22.84 -18.14
C VAL A 833 26.88 21.79 -18.50
N SER A 834 27.04 21.47 -19.79
CA SER A 834 28.04 20.49 -20.26
C SER A 834 29.49 20.88 -19.96
N GLU A 835 29.77 22.15 -19.68
CA GLU A 835 31.10 22.61 -19.30
C GLU A 835 31.42 22.25 -17.83
N LEU A 836 30.42 21.84 -17.03
CA LEU A 836 30.63 21.30 -15.68
C LEU A 836 31.25 19.90 -15.70
N ASP A 837 31.21 19.18 -16.82
CA ASP A 837 31.76 17.81 -16.97
C ASP A 837 33.27 17.73 -16.65
N VAL A 838 33.98 18.86 -16.60
CA VAL A 838 35.37 18.97 -16.12
C VAL A 838 35.57 18.38 -14.70
N MET A 839 34.49 18.27 -13.92
CA MET A 839 34.50 17.70 -12.58
C MET A 839 34.70 16.17 -12.53
N TYR A 840 34.40 15.43 -13.60
CA TYR A 840 34.27 13.97 -13.52
C TYR A 840 35.53 13.24 -13.07
N ASP A 841 36.71 13.70 -13.47
CA ASP A 841 37.97 12.98 -13.25
C ASP A 841 38.90 13.69 -12.24
N LYS A 842 38.42 14.71 -11.52
CA LYS A 842 39.27 15.58 -10.66
C LYS A 842 38.77 15.63 -9.23
N GLU A 843 39.65 15.40 -8.25
CA GLU A 843 39.30 15.50 -6.82
C GLU A 843 39.01 16.93 -6.36
N PHE A 844 39.69 17.92 -6.96
CA PHE A 844 39.52 19.33 -6.68
C PHE A 844 39.51 20.13 -7.99
N LEU A 845 38.76 21.21 -8.01
CA LEU A 845 38.70 22.19 -9.09
C LEU A 845 39.08 23.58 -8.56
N GLU A 846 39.87 24.34 -9.30
CA GLU A 846 40.04 25.77 -9.04
C GLU A 846 38.85 26.53 -9.64
N ALA A 847 37.97 27.04 -8.80
CA ALA A 847 36.84 27.85 -9.23
C ALA A 847 37.15 29.34 -9.09
N LEU A 848 36.90 30.13 -10.13
CA LEU A 848 36.78 31.57 -10.03
C LEU A 848 35.31 31.93 -9.90
N ILE A 849 34.95 32.59 -8.79
CA ILE A 849 33.58 32.94 -8.46
C ILE A 849 33.42 34.43 -8.18
N VAL A 850 32.18 34.90 -8.20
CA VAL A 850 31.78 36.17 -7.58
C VAL A 850 30.93 35.87 -6.36
N ARG A 851 31.40 36.30 -5.19
CA ARG A 851 30.70 36.18 -3.90
C ARG A 851 30.64 37.56 -3.27
N ASN A 852 29.44 38.01 -2.88
CA ASN A 852 29.23 39.34 -2.29
C ASN A 852 29.84 40.49 -3.12
N GLY A 853 29.80 40.35 -4.45
CA GLY A 853 30.37 41.33 -5.39
C GLY A 853 31.89 41.37 -5.49
N GLN A 854 32.61 40.39 -4.96
CA GLN A 854 34.06 40.27 -5.07
C GLN A 854 34.44 39.01 -5.86
N GLU A 855 35.41 39.15 -6.76
CA GLU A 855 36.01 38.02 -7.48
C GLU A 855 36.95 37.24 -6.55
N MET A 856 36.74 35.93 -6.44
CA MET A 856 37.49 35.05 -5.55
C MET A 856 37.93 33.79 -6.28
N ARG A 857 39.15 33.32 -5.99
CA ARG A 857 39.58 31.97 -6.36
C ARG A 857 39.44 31.07 -5.15
N ILE A 858 38.75 29.95 -5.35
CA ILE A 858 38.56 28.93 -4.32
C ILE A 858 38.90 27.55 -4.89
N GLN A 859 39.36 26.64 -4.03
CA GLN A 859 39.62 25.26 -4.42
C GLN A 859 38.47 24.37 -3.95
N VAL A 860 37.58 24.01 -4.87
CA VAL A 860 36.36 23.27 -4.56
C VAL A 860 36.59 21.78 -4.70
N PRO A 861 36.26 20.97 -3.68
CA PRO A 861 36.36 19.52 -3.77
C PRO A 861 35.16 18.92 -4.52
N THR A 862 35.39 17.80 -5.22
CA THR A 862 34.34 16.99 -5.85
C THR A 862 34.10 15.71 -5.03
N VAL A 863 32.92 15.11 -5.16
CA VAL A 863 32.51 13.89 -4.46
C VAL A 863 32.46 12.70 -5.41
N PRO A 864 33.07 11.53 -5.07
CA PRO A 864 32.90 10.30 -5.84
C PRO A 864 31.43 9.86 -5.85
N THR A 865 30.91 9.50 -7.01
CA THR A 865 29.49 9.09 -7.13
C THR A 865 29.20 7.75 -6.49
N ALA A 866 30.21 6.89 -6.35
CA ALA A 866 30.10 5.61 -5.67
C ALA A 866 29.69 5.75 -4.19
N ASP A 867 30.03 6.87 -3.54
CA ASP A 867 29.67 7.14 -2.14
C ASP A 867 28.19 7.57 -1.98
N LEU A 868 27.51 7.84 -3.10
CA LEU A 868 26.14 8.35 -3.14
C LEU A 868 25.10 7.26 -3.48
N GLU A 869 25.54 6.13 -4.03
CA GLU A 869 24.68 4.99 -4.35
C GLU A 869 24.37 4.13 -3.13
N THR A 870 23.17 3.56 -3.10
CA THR A 870 22.76 2.63 -2.05
C THR A 870 23.43 1.26 -2.29
N ASP A 871 24.33 0.88 -1.39
CA ASP A 871 25.09 -0.38 -1.42
C ASP A 871 24.61 -1.42 -0.40
N ARG A 872 23.78 -0.97 0.55
CA ARG A 872 23.27 -1.78 1.65
C ARG A 872 21.94 -1.24 2.17
N SER A 873 21.02 -2.15 2.44
CA SER A 873 19.76 -1.89 3.14
C SER A 873 19.56 -2.88 4.28
N VAL A 874 18.96 -2.43 5.38
CA VAL A 874 18.65 -3.23 6.57
C VAL A 874 17.16 -3.13 6.85
N VAL A 875 16.50 -4.28 6.88
CA VAL A 875 15.10 -4.38 7.31
C VAL A 875 15.09 -4.70 8.80
N PHE A 876 14.42 -3.86 9.59
CA PHE A 876 14.34 -4.05 11.03
C PHE A 876 12.98 -3.61 11.55
N CYS A 877 12.24 -4.52 12.20
CA CYS A 877 10.91 -4.23 12.77
C CYS A 877 9.95 -3.59 11.75
N GLY A 878 10.06 -3.97 10.48
CA GLY A 878 9.27 -3.44 9.35
C GLY A 878 9.72 -2.08 8.79
N ALA A 879 10.78 -1.45 9.33
CA ALA A 879 11.42 -0.30 8.69
C ALA A 879 12.51 -0.76 7.71
N VAL A 880 12.63 -0.05 6.59
CA VAL A 880 13.71 -0.17 5.61
C VAL A 880 14.72 0.93 5.89
N LEU A 881 15.93 0.53 6.30
CA LEU A 881 17.00 1.42 6.70
C LEU A 881 18.13 1.39 5.67
N GLN A 882 18.65 2.54 5.29
CA GLN A 882 19.76 2.67 4.35
C GLN A 882 20.65 3.85 4.71
N LYS A 883 21.77 4.00 4.01
CA LYS A 883 22.53 5.25 4.05
C LYS A 883 21.71 6.37 3.37
N PRO A 884 21.83 7.62 3.84
CA PRO A 884 21.26 8.78 3.15
C PRO A 884 21.80 8.90 1.72
N HIS A 885 20.93 8.68 0.74
CA HIS A 885 21.26 8.81 -0.68
C HIS A 885 21.42 10.28 -1.10
N HIS A 886 21.85 10.51 -2.35
CA HIS A 886 22.16 11.85 -2.84
C HIS A 886 21.00 12.85 -2.69
N ALA A 887 19.77 12.46 -2.99
CA ALA A 887 18.64 13.39 -2.93
C ALA A 887 18.21 13.76 -1.50
N VAL A 888 18.49 12.93 -0.49
CA VAL A 888 18.40 13.34 0.92
C VAL A 888 19.42 14.43 1.21
N ARG A 889 20.66 14.24 0.75
CA ARG A 889 21.79 15.18 0.97
C ARG A 889 21.59 16.53 0.29
N GLN A 890 20.93 16.55 -0.88
CA GLN A 890 20.52 17.78 -1.56
C GLN A 890 19.47 18.57 -0.77
N GLN A 891 18.72 17.91 0.10
CA GLN A 891 17.57 18.52 0.78
C GLN A 891 17.87 18.93 2.22
N ILE A 892 18.80 18.26 2.90
CA ILE A 892 19.18 18.57 4.29
C ILE A 892 20.43 19.46 4.38
N SER A 893 20.52 20.30 5.41
CA SER A 893 21.70 21.12 5.69
C SER A 893 22.73 20.44 6.60
N LYS A 894 22.30 19.47 7.42
CA LYS A 894 23.13 18.78 8.40
C LYS A 894 22.76 17.31 8.49
N LEU A 895 23.74 16.43 8.28
CA LEU A 895 23.56 15.00 8.49
C LEU A 895 23.49 14.65 9.98
N HIS A 896 22.47 13.88 10.38
CA HIS A 896 22.29 13.44 11.77
C HIS A 896 22.92 12.07 12.07
N SER A 897 22.82 11.15 11.11
CA SER A 897 23.42 9.81 11.14
C SER A 897 23.41 9.23 9.72
N GLU A 898 24.08 8.10 9.51
CA GLU A 898 23.97 7.30 8.29
C GLU A 898 22.94 6.17 8.39
N VAL A 899 21.99 6.26 9.34
CA VAL A 899 20.90 5.30 9.50
C VAL A 899 19.58 6.02 9.17
N TYR A 900 19.22 6.02 7.90
CA TYR A 900 18.06 6.72 7.36
C TYR A 900 16.90 5.74 7.09
N VAL A 901 15.70 6.11 7.55
CA VAL A 901 14.48 5.33 7.30
C VAL A 901 13.92 5.70 5.93
N SER A 902 13.97 4.78 4.96
CA SER A 902 13.45 5.01 3.61
C SER A 902 11.98 4.66 3.45
N ALA A 903 11.52 3.61 4.14
CA ALA A 903 10.14 3.14 4.05
C ALA A 903 9.78 2.35 5.33
N ARG A 904 8.48 2.14 5.55
CA ARG A 904 7.97 1.27 6.62
C ARG A 904 6.77 0.45 6.16
N SER A 905 6.62 -0.77 6.67
CA SER A 905 5.44 -1.62 6.39
C SER A 905 4.31 -1.35 7.38
N ARG A 906 3.07 -1.30 6.87
CA ARG A 906 1.86 -1.29 7.70
C ARG A 906 1.81 -2.56 8.56
N GLY A 907 1.23 -2.47 9.77
CA GLY A 907 1.15 -3.61 10.69
C GLY A 907 2.47 -4.00 11.37
N SER A 908 3.53 -3.20 11.19
CA SER A 908 4.83 -3.44 11.81
C SER A 908 5.06 -2.62 13.09
N PRO A 909 6.00 -3.04 13.97
CA PRO A 909 6.39 -2.23 15.12
C PRO A 909 6.81 -0.80 14.72
N SER A 910 7.57 -0.65 13.62
CA SER A 910 8.02 0.67 13.17
C SER A 910 6.84 1.59 12.81
N TYR A 911 5.77 1.02 12.25
CA TYR A 911 4.53 1.76 11.97
C TYR A 911 3.77 2.07 13.28
N GLN A 912 3.55 1.08 14.13
CA GLN A 912 2.80 1.22 15.39
C GLN A 912 3.41 2.27 16.34
N TYR A 913 4.74 2.33 16.45
CA TYR A 913 5.45 3.25 17.34
C TYR A 913 5.88 4.56 16.66
N GLY A 914 5.43 4.82 15.42
CA GLY A 914 5.62 6.11 14.75
C GLY A 914 7.03 6.37 14.19
N LEU A 915 7.84 5.34 13.95
CA LEU A 915 9.13 5.50 13.25
C LEU A 915 8.86 5.74 11.76
N SER A 916 8.65 7.01 11.41
CA SER A 916 8.28 7.41 10.05
C SER A 916 9.47 7.39 9.07
N PRO A 917 9.21 7.22 7.77
CA PRO A 917 10.19 7.51 6.72
C PRO A 917 10.75 8.93 6.87
N THR A 918 11.93 9.17 6.32
CA THR A 918 12.76 10.40 6.45
C THR A 918 13.46 10.61 7.80
N ASN A 919 13.17 9.78 8.80
CA ASN A 919 13.81 9.88 10.11
C ASN A 919 15.26 9.33 10.08
N PHE A 920 16.12 9.90 10.93
CA PHE A 920 17.51 9.49 11.13
C PHE A 920 17.69 8.87 12.52
N ILE A 921 18.15 7.63 12.60
CA ILE A 921 18.41 6.94 13.87
C ILE A 921 19.82 7.25 14.37
N THR A 922 19.92 7.90 15.53
CA THR A 922 21.20 8.38 16.08
C THR A 922 21.74 7.55 17.23
N ALA A 923 20.88 6.82 17.96
CA ALA A 923 21.30 5.96 19.06
C ALA A 923 20.32 4.81 19.32
N VAL A 924 20.84 3.69 19.81
CA VAL A 924 20.08 2.53 20.32
C VAL A 924 20.40 2.34 21.79
N ASN A 925 19.40 2.36 22.67
CA ASN A 925 19.55 2.24 24.13
C ASN A 925 20.59 3.20 24.74
N GLY A 926 20.71 4.41 24.16
CA GLY A 926 21.66 5.43 24.60
C GLY A 926 23.10 5.24 24.07
N VAL A 927 23.37 4.16 23.33
CA VAL A 927 24.64 3.96 22.61
C VAL A 927 24.53 4.66 21.26
N PRO A 928 25.44 5.61 20.92
CA PRO A 928 25.45 6.24 19.60
C PRO A 928 25.62 5.21 18.47
N THR A 929 24.72 5.23 17.49
CA THR A 929 24.68 4.32 16.34
C THR A 929 24.63 5.12 15.05
N LEU A 930 25.75 5.74 14.69
CA LEU A 930 25.81 6.69 13.58
C LEU A 930 25.87 6.03 12.19
N ASN A 931 25.95 4.70 12.11
CA ASN A 931 25.96 3.95 10.85
C ASN A 931 25.30 2.57 10.98
N LEU A 932 25.03 1.94 9.84
CA LEU A 932 24.32 0.65 9.77
C LEU A 932 25.04 -0.48 10.52
N ASP A 933 26.39 -0.54 10.49
CA ASP A 933 27.15 -1.57 11.22
C ASP A 933 26.94 -1.50 12.72
N ARG A 934 27.03 -0.28 13.27
CA ARG A 934 26.77 -0.04 14.69
C ARG A 934 25.31 -0.31 15.02
N PHE A 935 24.39 0.10 14.16
CA PHE A 935 22.97 -0.17 14.33
C PHE A 935 22.69 -1.67 14.43
N VAL A 936 23.06 -2.46 13.41
CA VAL A 936 22.88 -3.93 13.37
C VAL A 936 23.49 -4.59 14.60
N LYS A 937 24.72 -4.20 14.99
CA LYS A 937 25.39 -4.73 16.19
C LYS A 937 24.63 -4.45 17.48
N GLU A 938 24.11 -3.24 17.67
CA GLU A 938 23.42 -2.86 18.90
C GLU A 938 22.01 -3.48 18.96
N VAL A 939 21.25 -3.47 17.86
CA VAL A 939 19.91 -4.08 17.83
C VAL A 939 19.93 -5.61 17.93
N SER A 940 21.01 -6.25 17.47
CA SER A 940 21.19 -7.71 17.64
C SER A 940 21.30 -8.15 19.10
N LYS A 941 21.67 -7.24 20.02
CA LYS A 941 21.73 -7.53 21.46
C LYS A 941 20.36 -7.52 22.12
N ILE A 942 19.37 -6.90 21.48
CA ILE A 942 18.01 -6.74 21.99
C ILE A 942 17.29 -8.09 21.87
N PRO A 943 16.82 -8.68 22.99
CA PRO A 943 16.00 -9.88 22.95
C PRO A 943 14.67 -9.64 22.23
N ASP A 944 14.13 -10.68 21.61
CA ASP A 944 12.79 -10.62 21.05
C ASP A 944 11.73 -10.31 22.12
N ASN A 945 10.62 -9.71 21.72
CA ASN A 945 9.50 -9.31 22.57
C ASN A 945 9.90 -8.41 23.76
N THR A 946 10.96 -7.59 23.61
CA THR A 946 11.38 -6.61 24.64
C THR A 946 11.40 -5.19 24.11
N TYR A 947 11.18 -4.24 25.00
CA TYR A 947 11.26 -2.80 24.71
C TYR A 947 12.70 -2.32 24.65
N PHE A 948 12.94 -1.40 23.73
CA PHE A 948 14.18 -0.68 23.59
C PHE A 948 13.92 0.77 23.17
N ARG A 949 14.95 1.61 23.33
CA ARG A 949 14.89 3.03 22.99
C ARG A 949 15.69 3.31 21.74
N LEU A 950 15.07 3.98 20.77
CA LEU A 950 15.75 4.61 19.65
C LEU A 950 15.74 6.12 19.86
N ARG A 951 16.89 6.76 19.67
CA ARG A 951 16.92 8.22 19.49
C ARG A 951 16.85 8.49 18.01
N ALA A 952 15.82 9.19 17.57
CA ALA A 952 15.62 9.58 16.18
C ALA A 952 15.65 11.11 16.03
N VAL A 953 15.90 11.57 14.82
CA VAL A 953 15.77 12.98 14.44
C VAL A 953 14.94 13.01 13.16
N THR A 954 13.90 13.84 13.14
CA THR A 954 13.10 14.05 11.92
C THR A 954 13.91 14.76 10.85
N PHE A 955 13.39 14.78 9.62
CA PHE A 955 14.00 15.51 8.52
C PHE A 955 14.23 17.00 8.82
N ASP A 956 13.29 17.62 9.56
CA ASP A 956 13.34 19.03 9.98
C ASP A 956 14.17 19.30 11.24
N ASN A 957 15.12 18.41 11.58
CA ASN A 957 16.01 18.52 12.73
C ASN A 957 15.33 18.44 14.11
N VAL A 958 14.16 17.82 14.23
CA VAL A 958 13.48 17.66 15.53
C VAL A 958 13.92 16.34 16.18
N PRO A 959 14.70 16.35 17.28
CA PRO A 959 15.10 15.14 17.96
C PRO A 959 13.96 14.59 18.82
N TRP A 960 13.81 13.28 18.83
CA TRP A 960 12.83 12.60 19.67
C TRP A 960 13.32 11.19 20.05
N VAL A 961 12.58 10.54 20.96
CA VAL A 961 12.90 9.18 21.41
C VAL A 961 11.70 8.29 21.13
N VAL A 962 11.96 7.20 20.42
CA VAL A 962 11.01 6.13 20.16
C VAL A 962 11.23 5.04 21.20
N THR A 963 10.20 4.64 21.93
CA THR A 963 10.18 3.39 22.70
C THR A 963 9.47 2.35 21.88
N MET A 964 10.20 1.37 21.35
CA MET A 964 9.66 0.37 20.45
C MET A 964 9.89 -1.02 21.04
N LYS A 965 8.93 -1.92 20.80
CA LYS A 965 9.04 -3.33 21.15
C LYS A 965 9.49 -4.15 19.94
N LYS A 966 10.48 -5.02 20.14
CA LYS A 966 11.01 -5.88 19.09
C LYS A 966 10.07 -7.06 18.82
N ASN A 967 9.90 -7.43 17.55
CA ASN A 967 9.10 -8.58 17.12
C ASN A 967 9.82 -9.33 15.98
N ASP A 968 10.73 -10.22 16.36
CA ASP A 968 11.51 -11.05 15.42
C ASP A 968 10.64 -12.17 14.80
N HIS A 969 9.53 -12.56 15.44
CA HIS A 969 8.66 -13.62 14.95
C HIS A 969 7.95 -13.25 13.64
N TYR A 970 7.38 -12.05 13.54
CA TYR A 970 6.73 -11.55 12.32
C TYR A 970 7.61 -10.62 11.49
N PHE A 971 8.55 -9.90 12.11
CA PHE A 971 9.44 -8.94 11.45
C PHE A 971 10.93 -9.23 11.71
N PRO A 972 11.44 -10.40 11.29
CA PRO A 972 12.85 -10.75 11.49
C PRO A 972 13.77 -9.76 10.76
N MET A 973 14.92 -9.47 11.39
CA MET A 973 15.92 -8.59 10.78
C MET A 973 16.63 -9.25 9.60
N SER A 974 16.71 -8.54 8.48
CA SER A 974 17.46 -8.94 7.29
C SER A 974 18.27 -7.78 6.71
N GLU A 975 19.27 -8.11 5.90
CA GLU A 975 20.13 -7.15 5.20
C GLU A 975 20.21 -7.53 3.73
N TYR A 976 20.14 -6.52 2.87
CA TYR A 976 20.44 -6.60 1.44
C TYR A 976 21.79 -5.92 1.23
N ILE A 977 22.76 -6.65 0.70
CA ILE A 977 24.12 -6.17 0.53
C ILE A 977 24.53 -6.38 -0.92
N LYS A 978 25.03 -5.32 -1.57
CA LYS A 978 25.54 -5.38 -2.93
C LYS A 978 26.69 -6.38 -2.99
N ASP A 979 26.58 -7.36 -3.88
CA ASP A 979 27.53 -8.44 -4.10
C ASP A 979 27.59 -8.78 -5.60
N PRO A 980 28.57 -8.24 -6.33
CA PRO A 980 28.74 -8.49 -7.76
C PRO A 980 28.95 -9.96 -8.13
N SER A 981 29.26 -10.84 -7.17
CA SER A 981 29.40 -12.28 -7.42
C SER A 981 28.04 -13.00 -7.54
N GLN A 982 26.97 -12.39 -7.05
CA GLN A 982 25.62 -12.94 -7.17
C GLN A 982 25.01 -12.63 -8.55
N PRO A 983 24.20 -13.54 -9.12
CA PRO A 983 23.52 -13.29 -10.40
C PRO A 983 22.62 -12.05 -10.43
N CYS A 984 22.05 -11.66 -9.29
CA CYS A 984 21.23 -10.44 -9.13
C CYS A 984 22.04 -9.22 -8.64
N GLY A 985 23.36 -9.35 -8.46
CA GLY A 985 24.22 -8.27 -7.94
C GLY A 985 24.05 -7.96 -6.46
N TRP A 986 23.20 -8.71 -5.75
CA TRP A 986 22.85 -8.49 -4.34
C TRP A 986 22.75 -9.83 -3.62
N ARG A 987 23.09 -9.85 -2.32
CA ARG A 987 22.86 -10.99 -1.43
C ARG A 987 22.01 -10.57 -0.23
N THR A 988 21.16 -11.48 0.21
CA THR A 988 20.36 -11.31 1.42
C THR A 988 21.00 -12.05 2.59
N VAL A 989 21.11 -11.39 3.73
CA VAL A 989 21.55 -11.97 5.01
C VAL A 989 20.41 -11.84 5.99
N SER A 990 20.19 -12.83 6.84
CA SER A 990 19.26 -12.67 7.96
C SER A 990 19.89 -13.05 9.29
N HIS A 991 19.32 -12.46 10.33
CA HIS A 991 19.80 -12.51 11.69
C HIS A 991 18.86 -13.25 12.65
N ASP A 992 17.90 -14.02 12.11
CA ASP A 992 17.02 -14.85 12.93
C ASP A 992 17.84 -15.91 13.73
N LYS A 993 17.92 -15.69 15.04
CA LYS A 993 18.69 -16.53 15.98
C LYS A 993 18.14 -17.96 16.09
N SER A 994 16.87 -18.19 15.74
CA SER A 994 16.24 -19.51 15.82
C SER A 994 16.62 -20.44 14.66
N LYS A 995 17.03 -19.88 13.51
CA LYS A 995 17.34 -20.61 12.26
C LYS A 995 18.81 -20.69 11.88
N TYR A 996 19.72 -20.20 12.74
CA TYR A 996 21.18 -20.34 12.57
C TYR A 996 21.68 -21.80 12.50
N LYS A 997 20.82 -22.80 12.78
CA LYS A 997 21.20 -24.22 12.74
C LYS A 997 21.28 -24.84 11.35
N ASP A 998 20.63 -24.28 10.32
CA ASP A 998 20.48 -24.98 9.03
C ASP A 998 21.10 -24.26 7.81
N GLY A 999 21.81 -23.14 7.98
CA GLY A 999 22.47 -22.44 6.86
C GLY A 999 21.50 -21.89 5.79
N ILE A 1000 20.22 -21.78 6.14
CA ILE A 1000 19.15 -21.27 5.27
C ILE A 1000 19.03 -19.77 5.49
N ALA A 1001 19.08 -18.97 4.42
CA ALA A 1001 18.64 -17.58 4.48
C ALA A 1001 17.12 -17.58 4.72
N PRO A 1002 16.61 -17.17 5.90
CA PRO A 1002 15.20 -16.87 6.02
C PRO A 1002 14.94 -15.68 5.10
N ASP A 1003 13.87 -15.79 4.35
CA ASP A 1003 13.36 -14.67 3.60
C ASP A 1003 12.97 -13.55 4.56
N ALA A 1004 13.12 -12.30 4.09
CA ALA A 1004 12.82 -11.09 4.84
C ALA A 1004 11.40 -11.16 5.43
N ALA A 1005 11.10 -10.33 6.44
CA ALA A 1005 9.71 -10.07 6.83
C ALA A 1005 8.84 -9.94 5.56
N ASN A 1006 7.55 -10.35 5.60
CA ASN A 1006 6.62 -10.17 4.48
C ASN A 1006 6.52 -8.67 4.15
N LEU A 1007 7.49 -8.18 3.39
CA LEU A 1007 7.68 -6.80 3.02
C LEU A 1007 7.21 -6.70 1.60
N ASN A 1008 5.93 -6.39 1.47
CA ASN A 1008 5.38 -6.02 0.19
C ASN A 1008 5.74 -4.55 -0.09
N PRO A 1009 6.59 -4.23 -1.08
CA PRO A 1009 6.89 -2.84 -1.43
C PRO A 1009 5.61 -2.08 -1.82
N ASP A 1010 4.59 -2.74 -2.36
CA ASP A 1010 3.30 -2.09 -2.66
C ASP A 1010 2.49 -1.73 -1.39
N ALA A 1011 2.71 -2.40 -0.26
CA ALA A 1011 2.04 -2.13 1.03
C ALA A 1011 2.85 -1.21 1.97
N MET A 1012 4.04 -0.77 1.55
CA MET A 1012 4.90 0.12 2.33
C MET A 1012 4.57 1.59 2.14
N ASP A 1013 4.60 2.32 3.26
CA ASP A 1013 4.47 3.77 3.33
C ASP A 1013 5.85 4.46 3.25
N GLU A 1014 5.88 5.59 2.57
CA GLU A 1014 7.07 6.45 2.33
C GLU A 1014 6.95 7.84 2.97
N GLY A 1015 5.90 8.12 3.74
CA GLY A 1015 5.85 9.31 4.61
C GLY A 1015 4.59 10.16 4.51
N TYR A 1016 3.39 9.57 4.40
CA TYR A 1016 2.15 10.34 4.57
C TYR A 1016 1.06 9.54 5.29
N ASP A 1017 0.62 10.03 6.45
CA ASP A 1017 -0.46 9.48 7.29
C ASP A 1017 -1.85 10.01 6.84
N GLY A 1018 -2.10 10.05 5.54
CA GLY A 1018 -3.44 10.26 4.99
C GLY A 1018 -4.12 8.92 4.79
N VAL A 1019 -5.13 8.61 5.61
CA VAL A 1019 -6.03 7.49 5.39
C VAL A 1019 -6.88 7.81 4.16
N SER A 1020 -6.37 7.56 2.95
CA SER A 1020 -7.22 7.44 1.78
C SER A 1020 -7.42 5.95 1.52
N ASP A 1021 -8.64 5.48 1.79
CA ASP A 1021 -9.16 4.31 1.11
C ASP A 1021 -8.88 4.49 -0.38
N VAL A 1022 -8.25 3.49 -0.98
CA VAL A 1022 -8.00 3.47 -2.43
C VAL A 1022 -9.37 3.33 -3.08
N GLU A 1023 -9.99 4.46 -3.46
CA GLU A 1023 -11.06 4.42 -4.45
C GLU A 1023 -10.46 3.81 -5.74
N PRO A 1024 -11.05 2.74 -6.29
CA PRO A 1024 -10.61 2.21 -7.57
C PRO A 1024 -10.83 3.28 -8.65
N GLU A 1025 -9.79 3.58 -9.42
CA GLU A 1025 -9.88 4.43 -10.61
C GLU A 1025 -11.01 3.87 -11.51
N MET A 1026 -12.10 4.64 -11.66
CA MET A 1026 -13.12 4.36 -12.68
C MET A 1026 -12.51 4.65 -14.06
N GLU A 1027 -12.16 3.60 -14.80
CA GLU A 1027 -12.12 3.64 -16.27
C GLU A 1027 -13.50 3.34 -16.87
#